data_AF-A0A7X0SVR5-F1
#
_entry.id   AF-A0A7X0SVR5-F1
#
_cell.length_a   1.000
_cell.length_b   1.000
_cell.length_c   1.000
_cell.angle_alpha   90.00
_cell.angle_beta   90.00
_cell.angle_gamma   90.00
#
_symmetry.space_group_name_H-M   'P 1'
#
loop_
_entity.id
_entity.type
_entity.pdbx_description
1 polymer ?
#
loop_
_entity_poly.entity_id
_entity_poly.type
_entity_poly.pdbx_seq_one_letter_code
_entity_poly.pdbx_strand_id
1 'polypeptide(L)'
;MRLNTEAAQIPVLGEADTVVAGGSLAGIACALRLVKSGQRVWLVEPRTYMGRELTATLRPWLELPADGLPMPELIEYVLNAQVRGEAPESSEATESKLAGSGADFARGDCVPLYPDRLKLSLEDALEKAGVRFLYASLPVGLEEKDGRITGIVIANKSGRQLIRCRQVVDATETALIAALGGEDENGWVAGEKALFYRTLEFAGVDADLEPGDSRTLPVEEEAGVAGNAVRLRQGYRGRGHVYVEFGLELSGANGLAANRDREAEARVRSMRLAIRLLQREESFRKAVLSASSHELYGPFPLDVAGLGISEAQEELAGEAAVRATGVRSIRRDAAGEWLDPLGAASLGERLGREMAKEAAKPAAAGQSEAGIRDAHPSPADRTYSSPADRAHPGPADATEADGDIVVRIPSLGEADGVFPLEKASAASLPVLESVDVLVLGGGSSGACAAITAAGEGVRTALVDLNSGLGGTGTFGGVDSYWFGRKAGYAARIQEAVLSLERELHYKGHKWNIEAKMHVLLEQALRGGVDLLLNAITFGVLMRGNRVAGAVVATRWGPVAIAAEATIDATGDGDAAAFAGAPFVYGSEKDHAVMWYSLAQFTAPNKIQNNFTSMVDVSNALDYTRAILAGRRRGTDVHDHGAYVATRESRHIKGDVVMKLTDQLLQRRWPDVINVHFSNHDVKGVSGADWVNVGLIPPNLEIEIPYRMLLPEGLEGLLLAGKAISATHDALPAIRMQADLENLGAAAALAAVQAVRAGVSLRGIDLPPLQRRLAAEGLLPGNAADRTLCPIAYTDEELERLVDSIEADMPLYEYSNMRMNEIYEGPIPFVEICSVGPRIVPFLERALGRSEGTRRIRLAQALAMVGSNAGVPALVEAILGEWNGAELPPRTADIMYVQLPPDHGAMPDAAYLLYSLAQAKDRRAIAVWRRAAELLRPSEDDFKDTWKGLFYYVDAVCQGAERLGDPDAVPVLEQLRRIPYLRDQQSGEGYQPDYFLERRAMLELAIGRALACCGSPEGYEVLIRYLSDVRSLLSKQALQHLRRLSGECLPKEPDVWTAWLNAARSTLRLRPFDVRLDIETASETLLRQVCEKK
;
A
#
# COMPACT_ATOMS: atom_id res chain seq x y z
N MET A 1 31.11 10.30 1.89
CA MET A 1 30.62 10.98 3.12
C MET A 1 29.81 9.98 3.93
N ARG A 2 29.86 10.02 5.27
CA ARG A 2 29.04 9.17 6.14
C ARG A 2 28.23 10.06 7.09
N LEU A 3 26.96 9.75 7.27
CA LEU A 3 26.09 10.31 8.29
C LEU A 3 25.96 9.29 9.42
N ASN A 4 25.56 9.72 10.61
CA ASN A 4 25.23 8.79 11.69
C ASN A 4 23.74 8.87 11.99
N THR A 5 23.09 7.72 12.16
CA THR A 5 21.82 7.70 12.88
C THR A 5 22.08 7.99 14.35
N GLU A 6 21.19 8.73 15.00
CA GLU A 6 21.24 8.88 16.44
C GLU A 6 20.82 7.59 17.13
N ALA A 7 21.42 7.35 18.31
CA ALA A 7 20.93 6.32 19.22
C ALA A 7 19.53 6.73 19.69
N ALA A 8 18.53 5.94 19.33
CA ALA A 8 17.12 6.29 19.52
C ALA A 8 16.37 5.17 20.26
N GLN A 9 15.31 5.55 20.97
CA GLN A 9 14.35 4.59 21.49
C GLN A 9 13.56 4.03 20.31
N ILE A 10 13.67 2.73 20.05
CA ILE A 10 12.91 2.05 19.00
C ILE A 10 11.98 0.98 19.59
N PRO A 11 10.84 0.69 18.95
CA PRO A 11 9.90 -0.34 19.37
C PRO A 11 10.52 -1.74 19.34
N VAL A 12 10.26 -2.52 20.39
CA VAL A 12 10.58 -3.95 20.41
C VAL A 12 9.36 -4.75 19.98
N LEU A 13 9.44 -5.38 18.81
CA LEU A 13 8.33 -6.16 18.25
C LEU A 13 8.09 -7.48 18.98
N GLY A 14 9.13 -8.02 19.58
CA GLY A 14 9.05 -9.25 20.35
C GLY A 14 10.42 -9.88 20.59
N GLU A 15 10.37 -11.09 21.13
CA GLU A 15 11.53 -11.87 21.48
C GLU A 15 11.53 -13.20 20.72
N ALA A 16 12.71 -13.61 20.29
CA ALA A 16 12.99 -14.89 19.66
C ALA A 16 14.22 -15.52 20.32
N ASP A 17 14.35 -16.84 20.23
CA ASP A 17 15.64 -17.47 20.48
C ASP A 17 16.54 -17.27 19.24
N THR A 18 15.95 -17.46 18.05
CA THR A 18 16.63 -17.28 16.75
C THR A 18 15.79 -16.41 15.81
N VAL A 19 16.44 -15.47 15.11
CA VAL A 19 15.85 -14.76 13.96
C VAL A 19 16.45 -15.29 12.68
N VAL A 20 15.63 -15.65 11.70
CA VAL A 20 16.05 -16.00 10.34
C VAL A 20 15.79 -14.82 9.41
N ALA A 21 16.85 -14.23 8.85
CA ALA A 21 16.75 -13.15 7.87
C ALA A 21 16.77 -13.76 6.45
N GLY A 22 15.69 -13.57 5.69
CA GLY A 22 15.49 -14.14 4.36
C GLY A 22 14.55 -15.35 4.36
N GLY A 23 13.45 -15.24 3.62
CA GLY A 23 12.45 -16.27 3.36
C GLY A 23 12.76 -17.13 2.14
N SER A 24 14.04 -17.41 1.88
CA SER A 24 14.48 -18.43 0.92
C SER A 24 14.03 -19.83 1.36
N LEU A 25 14.04 -20.82 0.46
CA LEU A 25 13.71 -22.20 0.85
C LEU A 25 14.66 -22.72 1.95
N ALA A 26 15.91 -22.27 1.95
CA ALA A 26 16.85 -22.56 3.03
C ALA A 26 16.45 -21.90 4.35
N GLY A 27 16.08 -20.61 4.34
CA GLY A 27 15.63 -19.90 5.53
C GLY A 27 14.37 -20.52 6.14
N ILE A 28 13.37 -20.84 5.31
CA ILE A 28 12.12 -21.49 5.72
C ILE A 28 12.41 -22.86 6.33
N ALA A 29 13.17 -23.70 5.65
CA ALA A 29 13.51 -25.04 6.13
C ALA A 29 14.28 -25.01 7.46
N CYS A 30 15.20 -24.05 7.61
CA CYS A 30 15.91 -23.82 8.86
C CYS A 30 14.95 -23.43 9.99
N ALA A 31 14.09 -22.42 9.76
CA ALA A 31 13.10 -21.96 10.74
C ALA A 31 12.19 -23.10 11.24
N LEU A 32 11.68 -23.93 10.32
CA LEU A 32 10.84 -25.07 10.65
C LEU A 32 11.56 -26.11 11.53
N ARG A 33 12.85 -26.38 11.27
CA ARG A 33 13.66 -27.30 12.10
C ARG A 33 13.93 -26.71 13.48
N LEU A 34 14.22 -25.42 13.58
CA LEU A 34 14.46 -24.74 14.85
C LEU A 34 13.22 -24.75 15.75
N VAL A 35 12.04 -24.46 15.20
CA VAL A 35 10.79 -24.51 15.98
C VAL A 35 10.46 -25.94 16.43
N LYS A 36 10.70 -26.96 15.61
CA LYS A 36 10.57 -28.37 16.02
C LYS A 36 11.48 -28.75 17.20
N SER A 37 12.56 -28.00 17.43
CA SER A 37 13.43 -28.17 18.61
C SER A 37 12.96 -27.41 19.85
N GLY A 38 11.82 -26.71 19.77
CA GLY A 38 11.25 -25.93 20.87
C GLY A 38 11.69 -24.46 20.92
N GLN A 39 12.41 -23.97 19.91
CA GLN A 39 12.83 -22.56 19.85
C GLN A 39 11.71 -21.63 19.40
N ARG A 40 11.69 -20.41 19.95
CA ARG A 40 10.88 -19.31 19.41
C ARG A 40 11.63 -18.71 18.22
N VAL A 41 11.00 -18.71 17.04
CA VAL A 41 11.65 -18.24 15.81
C VAL A 41 10.85 -17.10 15.18
N TRP A 42 11.58 -16.08 14.75
CA TRP A 42 11.09 -15.05 13.85
C TRP A 42 11.76 -15.19 12.48
N LEU A 43 11.00 -14.97 11.40
CA LEU A 43 11.52 -14.90 10.04
C LEU A 43 11.21 -13.53 9.42
N VAL A 44 12.21 -12.87 8.85
CA VAL A 44 12.07 -11.53 8.25
C VAL A 44 12.35 -11.63 6.75
N GLU A 45 11.36 -11.29 5.91
CA GLU A 45 11.47 -11.33 4.45
C GLU A 45 11.33 -9.91 3.86
N PRO A 46 12.29 -9.44 3.04
CA PRO A 46 12.20 -8.15 2.38
C PRO A 46 11.08 -8.06 1.34
N ARG A 47 10.65 -9.18 0.75
CA ARG A 47 9.57 -9.24 -0.23
C ARG A 47 8.21 -9.40 0.46
N THR A 48 7.17 -9.50 -0.34
CA THR A 48 5.79 -9.78 0.10
C THR A 48 5.42 -11.25 -0.08
N TYR A 49 6.38 -12.12 -0.42
CA TYR A 49 6.19 -13.56 -0.65
C TYR A 49 7.45 -14.34 -0.28
N MET A 50 7.27 -15.62 0.06
CA MET A 50 8.33 -16.54 0.44
C MET A 50 8.84 -17.37 -0.75
N GLY A 51 9.97 -18.05 -0.59
CA GLY A 51 10.51 -19.02 -1.54
C GLY A 51 11.12 -18.38 -2.78
N ARG A 52 11.98 -17.35 -2.59
CA ARG A 52 12.59 -16.52 -3.62
C ARG A 52 13.02 -17.30 -4.88
N GLU A 53 13.65 -18.46 -4.71
CA GLU A 53 14.21 -19.32 -5.76
C GLU A 53 13.18 -19.84 -6.76
N LEU A 54 11.90 -19.86 -6.36
CA LEU A 54 10.77 -20.29 -7.17
C LEU A 54 9.84 -19.11 -7.47
N THR A 55 9.54 -18.27 -6.49
CA THR A 55 8.53 -17.21 -6.62
C THR A 55 9.10 -15.94 -7.25
N ALA A 56 10.19 -15.37 -6.73
CA ALA A 56 10.78 -14.12 -7.25
C ALA A 56 11.33 -14.29 -8.67
N THR A 57 11.92 -15.46 -8.95
CA THR A 57 12.56 -15.78 -10.23
C THR A 57 11.58 -16.38 -11.24
N LEU A 58 10.28 -16.50 -10.90
CA LEU A 58 9.23 -17.09 -11.73
C LEU A 58 9.62 -18.49 -12.24
N ARG A 59 10.02 -19.36 -11.31
CA ARG A 59 10.40 -20.76 -11.58
C ARG A 59 9.47 -21.72 -10.83
N PRO A 60 8.16 -21.79 -11.12
CA PRO A 60 7.22 -22.64 -10.37
C PRO A 60 7.30 -24.10 -10.85
N TRP A 61 8.48 -24.71 -10.75
CA TRP A 61 8.69 -26.13 -10.98
C TRP A 61 9.79 -26.67 -10.07
N LEU A 62 9.82 -27.98 -9.88
CA LEU A 62 10.87 -28.68 -9.14
C LEU A 62 11.44 -29.79 -10.01
N GLU A 63 12.76 -29.91 -10.05
CA GLU A 63 13.44 -31.04 -10.65
C GLU A 63 13.67 -32.09 -9.56
N LEU A 64 12.95 -33.21 -9.63
CA LEU A 64 13.05 -34.24 -8.58
C LEU A 64 14.31 -35.08 -8.79
N PRO A 65 15.02 -35.44 -7.71
CA PRO A 65 16.24 -36.21 -7.80
C PRO A 65 15.91 -37.66 -8.16
N ALA A 66 16.82 -38.32 -8.88
CA ALA A 66 16.72 -39.75 -9.17
C ALA A 66 16.63 -40.61 -7.88
N ASP A 67 16.17 -41.86 -8.04
CA ASP A 67 15.96 -42.81 -6.94
C ASP A 67 17.15 -42.89 -5.95
N GLY A 68 16.87 -42.73 -4.64
CA GLY A 68 17.83 -42.93 -3.55
C GLY A 68 18.29 -41.67 -2.79
N LEU A 69 18.03 -40.45 -3.28
CA LEU A 69 18.36 -39.21 -2.55
C LEU A 69 17.21 -38.78 -1.62
N PRO A 70 17.48 -38.34 -0.37
CA PRO A 70 16.41 -37.90 0.54
C PRO A 70 15.78 -36.59 0.06
N MET A 71 14.45 -36.54 0.06
CA MET A 71 13.70 -35.31 -0.23
C MET A 71 13.64 -34.44 1.02
N PRO A 72 13.85 -33.12 0.94
CA PRO A 72 13.61 -32.23 2.07
C PRO A 72 12.14 -32.25 2.48
N GLU A 73 11.86 -32.22 3.78
CA GLU A 73 10.49 -32.27 4.32
C GLU A 73 9.66 -31.06 3.87
N LEU A 74 10.30 -29.88 3.74
CA LEU A 74 9.65 -28.70 3.17
C LEU A 74 9.19 -28.95 1.72
N ILE A 75 10.02 -29.62 0.91
CA ILE A 75 9.69 -29.92 -0.48
C ILE A 75 8.56 -30.95 -0.56
N GLU A 76 8.59 -31.99 0.28
CA GLU A 76 7.48 -32.95 0.40
C GLU A 76 6.18 -32.24 0.78
N TYR A 77 6.22 -31.29 1.72
CA TYR A 77 5.06 -30.51 2.10
C TYR A 77 4.50 -29.68 0.94
N VAL A 78 5.36 -29.01 0.17
CA VAL A 78 4.99 -28.22 -1.02
C VAL A 78 4.37 -29.11 -2.10
N LEU A 79 4.96 -30.27 -2.39
CA LEU A 79 4.46 -31.23 -3.38
C LEU A 79 3.08 -31.77 -2.97
N ASN A 80 2.90 -32.14 -1.69
CA ASN A 80 1.62 -32.60 -1.17
C ASN A 80 0.52 -31.53 -1.27
N ALA A 81 0.87 -30.25 -1.14
CA ALA A 81 -0.08 -29.15 -1.30
C ALA A 81 -0.55 -28.98 -2.76
N GLN A 82 0.18 -29.50 -3.75
CA GLN A 82 -0.22 -29.41 -5.17
C GLN A 82 -1.38 -30.35 -5.52
N VAL A 83 -1.63 -31.40 -4.74
CA VAL A 83 -2.57 -32.49 -5.08
C VAL A 83 -4.00 -32.28 -4.51
N ARG A 84 -4.23 -31.29 -3.64
CA ARG A 84 -5.55 -31.09 -2.99
C ARG A 84 -6.61 -30.49 -3.95
N GLY A 85 -7.81 -31.10 -3.98
CA GLY A 85 -9.09 -30.47 -4.38
C GLY A 85 -9.82 -31.10 -5.58
N GLU A 86 -11.05 -31.57 -5.32
CA GLU A 86 -12.05 -32.07 -6.28
C GLU A 86 -12.53 -30.97 -7.26
N ALA A 87 -12.91 -31.38 -8.46
CA ALA A 87 -13.48 -30.53 -9.50
C ALA A 87 -14.81 -29.89 -9.06
N PRO A 88 -15.11 -28.63 -9.43
CA PRO A 88 -16.46 -28.09 -9.31
C PRO A 88 -17.41 -28.87 -10.21
N GLU A 89 -18.57 -29.28 -9.69
CA GLU A 89 -19.69 -29.78 -10.48
C GLU A 89 -20.21 -28.68 -11.41
N SER A 90 -19.65 -28.55 -12.63
CA SER A 90 -20.40 -28.26 -13.86
C SER A 90 -19.50 -28.03 -15.08
N SER A 91 -19.87 -28.73 -16.16
CA SER A 91 -19.47 -28.60 -17.57
C SER A 91 -18.07 -29.10 -17.99
N GLU A 92 -18.13 -30.26 -18.65
CA GLU A 92 -17.21 -30.82 -19.64
C GLU A 92 -15.73 -31.03 -19.24
N ALA A 93 -15.47 -32.30 -18.87
CA ALA A 93 -14.20 -32.86 -18.49
C ALA A 93 -13.08 -32.58 -19.51
N THR A 94 -12.06 -31.85 -19.06
CA THR A 94 -10.69 -32.07 -19.51
C THR A 94 -9.97 -32.76 -18.36
N GLU A 95 -9.57 -34.02 -18.57
CA GLU A 95 -8.89 -34.85 -17.57
C GLU A 95 -7.62 -34.15 -17.05
N SER A 96 -7.67 -33.66 -15.81
CA SER A 96 -6.49 -33.22 -15.07
C SER A 96 -5.70 -34.46 -14.62
N LYS A 97 -4.51 -34.66 -15.18
CA LYS A 97 -3.58 -35.76 -14.84
C LYS A 97 -2.95 -35.68 -13.43
N LEU A 98 -3.40 -34.78 -12.56
CA LEU A 98 -2.86 -34.63 -11.20
C LEU A 98 -3.74 -35.28 -10.11
N ALA A 99 -4.87 -35.91 -10.47
CA ALA A 99 -5.78 -36.55 -9.52
C ALA A 99 -5.66 -38.08 -9.55
N GLY A 100 -4.63 -38.61 -8.89
CA GLY A 100 -4.53 -40.00 -8.47
C GLY A 100 -4.33 -40.04 -6.96
N SER A 101 -5.23 -40.70 -6.23
CA SER A 101 -5.13 -40.90 -4.78
C SER A 101 -3.77 -41.52 -4.40
N GLY A 102 -2.93 -40.73 -3.73
CA GLY A 102 -1.53 -41.09 -3.44
C GLY A 102 -0.62 -40.85 -4.65
N ALA A 103 -0.30 -39.60 -4.94
CA ALA A 103 0.57 -39.27 -6.06
C ALA A 103 2.03 -39.63 -5.72
N ASP A 104 2.46 -40.82 -6.16
CA ASP A 104 3.87 -41.12 -6.43
C ASP A 104 4.31 -40.18 -7.57
N PHE A 105 4.84 -38.99 -7.24
CA PHE A 105 5.59 -38.20 -8.22
C PHE A 105 6.80 -39.04 -8.65
N ALA A 106 6.88 -39.40 -9.93
CA ALA A 106 8.00 -40.21 -10.41
C ALA A 106 9.31 -39.44 -10.24
N ARG A 107 10.31 -40.10 -9.65
CA ARG A 107 11.63 -39.51 -9.40
C ARG A 107 12.36 -39.30 -10.73
N GLY A 108 13.02 -38.15 -10.87
CA GLY A 108 13.66 -37.74 -12.13
C GLY A 108 12.81 -36.82 -13.02
N ASP A 109 11.53 -36.57 -12.68
CA ASP A 109 10.64 -35.71 -13.44
C ASP A 109 10.77 -34.22 -13.06
N CYS A 110 10.48 -33.33 -14.01
CA CYS A 110 10.25 -31.91 -13.75
C CYS A 110 8.77 -31.69 -13.39
N VAL A 111 8.49 -31.39 -12.12
CA VAL A 111 7.12 -31.23 -11.62
C VAL A 111 6.70 -29.75 -11.67
N PRO A 112 5.73 -29.36 -12.52
CA PRO A 112 5.18 -28.01 -12.49
C PRO A 112 4.33 -27.79 -11.23
N LEU A 113 4.41 -26.59 -10.67
CA LEU A 113 3.68 -26.18 -9.48
C LEU A 113 2.62 -25.13 -9.82
N TYR A 114 1.56 -25.12 -9.05
CA TYR A 114 0.60 -24.01 -9.01
C TYR A 114 1.24 -22.86 -8.20
N PRO A 115 1.46 -21.67 -8.80
CA PRO A 115 2.12 -20.55 -8.11
C PRO A 115 1.40 -20.07 -6.85
N ASP A 116 0.06 -20.03 -6.88
CA ASP A 116 -0.76 -19.67 -5.72
C ASP A 116 -0.59 -20.70 -4.58
N ARG A 117 -0.69 -22.00 -4.88
CA ARG A 117 -0.54 -23.08 -3.89
C ARG A 117 0.87 -23.14 -3.34
N LEU A 118 1.89 -22.85 -4.16
CA LEU A 118 3.26 -22.71 -3.70
C LEU A 118 3.35 -21.63 -2.61
N LYS A 119 2.90 -20.39 -2.89
CA LYS A 119 2.93 -19.29 -1.93
C LYS A 119 2.15 -19.63 -0.65
N LEU A 120 0.93 -20.17 -0.79
CA LEU A 120 0.07 -20.56 0.33
C LEU A 120 0.70 -21.68 1.18
N SER A 121 1.28 -22.71 0.55
CA SER A 121 1.88 -23.83 1.27
C SER A 121 3.09 -23.41 2.11
N LEU A 122 3.94 -22.51 1.60
CA LEU A 122 5.07 -21.97 2.35
C LEU A 122 4.61 -21.17 3.57
N GLU A 123 3.58 -20.34 3.41
CA GLU A 123 2.98 -19.59 4.53
C GLU A 123 2.34 -20.51 5.56
N ASP A 124 1.52 -21.47 5.11
CA ASP A 124 0.85 -22.44 5.96
C ASP A 124 1.85 -23.29 6.74
N ALA A 125 2.99 -23.66 6.14
CA ALA A 125 4.03 -24.42 6.82
C ALA A 125 4.62 -23.63 8.00
N LEU A 126 4.91 -22.34 7.79
CA LEU A 126 5.42 -21.44 8.83
C LEU A 126 4.38 -21.19 9.92
N GLU A 127 3.13 -20.87 9.53
CA GLU A 127 2.02 -20.60 10.46
C GLU A 127 1.72 -21.82 11.33
N LYS A 128 1.55 -23.01 10.73
CA LYS A 128 1.26 -24.25 11.48
C LYS A 128 2.39 -24.64 12.42
N ALA A 129 3.63 -24.31 12.07
CA ALA A 129 4.77 -24.53 12.95
C ALA A 129 4.81 -23.53 14.12
N GLY A 130 4.15 -22.36 14.01
CA GLY A 130 4.24 -21.28 14.99
C GLY A 130 5.44 -20.35 14.79
N VAL A 131 6.01 -20.31 13.57
CA VAL A 131 7.02 -19.31 13.21
C VAL A 131 6.33 -17.96 13.06
N ARG A 132 6.80 -16.93 13.77
CA ARG A 132 6.36 -15.54 13.51
C ARG A 132 7.13 -15.00 12.31
N PHE A 133 6.47 -14.28 11.42
CA PHE A 133 7.17 -13.69 10.29
C PHE A 133 6.64 -12.33 9.87
N LEU A 134 7.47 -11.59 9.16
CA LEU A 134 7.20 -10.26 8.65
C LEU A 134 7.62 -10.15 7.18
N TYR A 135 6.75 -9.54 6.38
CA TYR A 135 7.05 -9.15 5.01
C TYR A 135 7.53 -7.69 4.93
N ALA A 136 8.04 -7.30 3.75
CA ALA A 136 8.43 -5.93 3.43
C ALA A 136 9.35 -5.30 4.48
N SER A 137 10.28 -6.09 5.03
CA SER A 137 11.14 -5.71 6.15
C SER A 137 12.58 -6.12 5.89
N LEU A 138 13.51 -5.18 6.04
CA LEU A 138 14.94 -5.39 5.79
C LEU A 138 15.75 -5.20 7.08
N PRO A 139 16.71 -6.09 7.37
CA PRO A 139 17.76 -5.82 8.35
C PRO A 139 18.53 -4.54 8.03
N VAL A 140 18.72 -3.67 9.03
CA VAL A 140 19.50 -2.43 8.91
C VAL A 140 20.55 -2.25 10.01
N GLY A 141 20.56 -3.14 11.01
CA GLY A 141 21.57 -3.13 12.06
C GLY A 141 21.48 -4.35 12.98
N LEU A 142 22.50 -4.52 13.80
CA LEU A 142 22.59 -5.54 14.85
C LEU A 142 22.84 -4.86 16.19
N GLU A 143 22.18 -5.35 17.24
CA GLU A 143 22.48 -4.95 18.61
C GLU A 143 23.36 -6.01 19.26
N GLU A 144 24.46 -5.56 19.84
CA GLU A 144 25.45 -6.41 20.49
C GLU A 144 25.75 -5.94 21.91
N LYS A 145 25.97 -6.91 22.80
CA LYS A 145 26.43 -6.68 24.16
C LYS A 145 27.50 -7.71 24.53
N ASP A 146 28.63 -7.22 25.02
CA ASP A 146 29.78 -8.07 25.41
C ASP A 146 30.22 -9.04 24.30
N GLY A 147 30.18 -8.57 23.03
CA GLY A 147 30.53 -9.35 21.84
C GLY A 147 29.51 -10.41 21.44
N ARG A 148 28.30 -10.39 22.00
CA ARG A 148 27.19 -11.30 21.66
C ARG A 148 26.00 -10.53 21.11
N ILE A 149 25.35 -11.07 20.10
CA ILE A 149 24.11 -10.50 19.58
C ILE A 149 23.01 -10.58 20.64
N THR A 150 22.30 -9.47 20.80
CA THR A 150 21.11 -9.33 21.64
C THR A 150 19.85 -9.00 20.85
N GLY A 151 19.99 -8.64 19.57
CA GLY A 151 18.87 -8.43 18.69
C GLY A 151 19.27 -7.96 17.29
N ILE A 152 18.27 -7.89 16.42
CA ILE A 152 18.37 -7.37 15.06
C ILE A 152 17.46 -6.15 14.91
N VAL A 153 18.00 -5.09 14.32
CA VAL A 153 17.26 -3.90 13.95
C VAL A 153 16.79 -4.06 12.51
N ILE A 154 15.47 -4.06 12.32
CA ILE A 154 14.85 -4.09 10.99
C ILE A 154 14.29 -2.71 10.65
N ALA A 155 14.13 -2.44 9.36
CA ALA A 155 13.45 -1.26 8.85
C ALA A 155 12.42 -1.61 7.77
N ASN A 156 11.34 -0.84 7.78
CA ASN A 156 10.23 -0.89 6.84
C ASN A 156 9.50 0.47 6.84
N LYS A 157 8.33 0.56 6.22
CA LYS A 157 7.49 1.78 6.25
C LYS A 157 7.06 2.22 7.65
N SER A 158 7.13 1.32 8.64
CA SER A 158 6.87 1.61 10.06
C SER A 158 8.11 2.14 10.81
N GLY A 159 9.22 2.38 10.11
CA GLY A 159 10.47 2.85 10.70
C GLY A 159 11.40 1.74 11.14
N ARG A 160 12.20 1.99 12.17
CA ARG A 160 13.09 0.99 12.79
C ARG A 160 12.38 0.25 13.90
N GLN A 161 12.58 -1.07 13.99
CA GLN A 161 12.14 -1.87 15.13
C GLN A 161 13.21 -2.90 15.53
N LEU A 162 13.22 -3.27 16.81
CA LEU A 162 14.09 -4.31 17.37
C LEU A 162 13.32 -5.63 17.50
N ILE A 163 13.96 -6.72 17.09
CA ILE A 163 13.57 -8.07 17.51
C ILE A 163 14.69 -8.58 18.41
N ARG A 164 14.40 -8.84 19.69
CA ARG A 164 15.40 -9.39 20.61
C ARG A 164 15.67 -10.84 20.26
N CYS A 165 16.95 -11.20 20.17
CA CYS A 165 17.34 -12.57 19.89
C CYS A 165 18.73 -12.89 20.43
N ARG A 166 19.05 -14.19 20.50
CA ARG A 166 20.38 -14.67 20.90
C ARG A 166 21.22 -15.14 19.72
N GLN A 167 20.54 -15.50 18.63
CA GLN A 167 21.14 -16.02 17.42
C GLN A 167 20.44 -15.46 16.19
N VAL A 168 21.20 -15.29 15.11
CA VAL A 168 20.67 -14.87 13.82
C VAL A 168 21.14 -15.83 12.74
N VAL A 169 20.22 -16.28 11.89
CA VAL A 169 20.53 -17.01 10.66
C VAL A 169 20.42 -16.04 9.49
N ASP A 170 21.52 -15.86 8.77
CA ASP A 170 21.54 -15.12 7.52
C ASP A 170 21.23 -16.07 6.36
N ALA A 171 20.02 -15.97 5.83
CA ALA A 171 19.55 -16.67 4.65
C ALA A 171 19.23 -15.69 3.50
N THR A 172 19.82 -14.48 3.55
CA THR A 172 19.69 -13.46 2.53
C THR A 172 20.62 -13.73 1.34
N GLU A 173 20.19 -13.35 0.13
CA GLU A 173 20.94 -13.62 -1.10
C GLU A 173 22.24 -12.82 -1.24
N THR A 174 22.43 -11.79 -0.41
CA THR A 174 23.59 -10.90 -0.39
C THR A 174 24.42 -11.00 0.88
N ALA A 175 24.11 -11.93 1.78
CA ALA A 175 24.71 -12.03 3.11
C ALA A 175 24.64 -10.71 3.93
N LEU A 176 23.49 -10.03 3.81
CA LEU A 176 23.25 -8.72 4.43
C LEU A 176 23.55 -8.69 5.94
N ILE A 177 23.25 -9.73 6.70
CA ILE A 177 23.50 -9.73 8.15
C ILE A 177 25.01 -9.80 8.42
N ALA A 178 25.73 -10.59 7.64
CA ALA A 178 27.17 -10.67 7.74
C ALA A 178 27.84 -9.33 7.39
N ALA A 179 27.42 -8.67 6.30
CA ALA A 179 27.86 -7.30 5.97
C ALA A 179 27.59 -6.31 7.11
N LEU A 180 26.39 -6.33 7.70
CA LEU A 180 26.04 -5.47 8.84
C LEU A 180 26.90 -5.77 10.08
N GLY A 181 27.34 -7.02 10.25
CA GLY A 181 28.30 -7.45 11.27
C GLY A 181 29.77 -7.12 10.95
N GLY A 182 30.04 -6.35 9.89
CA GLY A 182 31.38 -5.86 9.53
C GLY A 182 32.23 -6.83 8.71
N GLU A 183 31.63 -7.81 8.03
CA GLU A 183 32.34 -8.63 7.04
C GLU A 183 32.70 -7.84 5.78
N ASP A 184 33.92 -8.06 5.26
CA ASP A 184 34.31 -7.54 3.95
C ASP A 184 33.79 -8.50 2.87
N GLU A 185 32.71 -8.09 2.19
CA GLU A 185 31.99 -8.92 1.22
C GLU A 185 32.35 -8.58 -0.24
N ASN A 186 33.36 -7.72 -0.46
CA ASN A 186 33.75 -7.28 -1.79
C ASN A 186 34.63 -8.32 -2.50
N GLY A 187 33.99 -9.30 -3.12
CA GLY A 187 34.70 -10.44 -3.69
C GLY A 187 34.75 -10.63 -5.17
N TRP A 188 34.34 -9.64 -5.96
CA TRP A 188 34.58 -9.68 -7.39
C TRP A 188 35.23 -8.38 -7.83
N VAL A 189 36.34 -8.50 -8.56
CA VAL A 189 36.99 -7.36 -9.20
C VAL A 189 36.05 -6.83 -10.29
N ALA A 190 35.82 -5.52 -10.32
CA ALA A 190 35.05 -4.88 -11.37
C ALA A 190 35.60 -5.26 -12.76
N GLY A 191 34.80 -5.90 -13.61
CA GLY A 191 35.16 -6.23 -14.99
C GLY A 191 34.84 -7.66 -15.45
N GLU A 192 34.58 -8.59 -14.54
CA GLU A 192 34.26 -9.98 -14.92
C GLU A 192 32.75 -10.18 -15.17
N LYS A 193 32.41 -11.16 -16.04
CA LYS A 193 31.02 -11.50 -16.38
C LYS A 193 30.61 -12.81 -15.73
N ALA A 194 29.32 -12.94 -15.39
CA ALA A 194 28.73 -14.16 -14.89
C ALA A 194 27.38 -14.44 -15.57
N LEU A 195 26.93 -15.70 -15.48
CA LEU A 195 25.71 -16.16 -16.11
C LEU A 195 24.51 -16.00 -15.16
N PHE A 196 23.59 -15.12 -15.52
CA PHE A 196 22.32 -14.91 -14.82
C PHE A 196 21.16 -15.39 -15.68
N TYR A 197 20.07 -15.82 -15.07
CA TYR A 197 18.90 -16.33 -15.75
C TYR A 197 17.66 -15.50 -15.46
N ARG A 198 16.77 -15.47 -16.46
CA ARG A 198 15.42 -14.94 -16.35
C ARG A 198 14.42 -15.96 -16.88
N THR A 199 13.19 -15.80 -16.42
CA THR A 199 12.05 -16.57 -16.89
C THR A 199 10.95 -15.65 -17.41
N LEU A 200 10.35 -16.02 -18.53
CA LEU A 200 9.15 -15.41 -19.10
C LEU A 200 8.03 -16.44 -19.11
N GLU A 201 6.81 -16.02 -18.80
CA GLU A 201 5.62 -16.87 -18.86
C GLU A 201 4.77 -16.51 -20.08
N PHE A 202 4.35 -17.54 -20.81
CA PHE A 202 3.46 -17.42 -21.96
C PHE A 202 2.24 -18.33 -21.82
N ALA A 203 1.10 -17.80 -22.26
CA ALA A 203 -0.13 -18.57 -22.45
C ALA A 203 -0.52 -18.57 -23.93
N GLY A 204 -1.04 -19.69 -24.45
CA GLY A 204 -1.47 -19.82 -25.85
C GLY A 204 -0.34 -20.22 -26.82
N VAL A 205 0.74 -20.81 -26.32
CA VAL A 205 1.79 -21.44 -27.16
C VAL A 205 1.19 -22.66 -27.89
N ASP A 206 1.62 -22.92 -29.12
CA ASP A 206 1.09 -24.02 -29.94
C ASP A 206 1.21 -25.38 -29.22
N ALA A 207 0.14 -26.17 -29.28
CA ALA A 207 0.04 -27.46 -28.61
C ALA A 207 0.99 -28.51 -29.19
N ASP A 208 1.44 -28.35 -30.44
CA ASP A 208 2.44 -29.24 -31.05
C ASP A 208 3.88 -28.95 -30.53
N LEU A 209 4.07 -27.81 -29.87
CA LEU A 209 5.31 -27.47 -29.17
C LEU A 209 5.28 -27.95 -27.71
N GLU A 210 4.90 -29.20 -27.46
CA GLU A 210 4.96 -29.77 -26.11
C GLU A 210 6.41 -29.74 -25.60
N PRO A 211 6.69 -29.08 -24.46
CA PRO A 211 7.95 -29.24 -23.78
C PRO A 211 7.97 -30.62 -23.11
N GLY A 212 8.85 -31.53 -23.56
CA GLY A 212 9.33 -32.58 -22.64
C GLY A 212 10.12 -31.94 -21.49
N ASP A 213 10.52 -32.71 -20.47
CA ASP A 213 11.09 -32.22 -19.19
C ASP A 213 12.16 -31.12 -19.30
N SER A 214 12.86 -30.97 -20.43
CA SER A 214 13.74 -29.83 -20.72
C SER A 214 13.95 -29.61 -22.22
N ARG A 215 12.90 -29.26 -22.98
CA ARG A 215 13.04 -28.94 -24.42
C ARG A 215 13.81 -27.63 -24.61
N THR A 216 14.81 -27.65 -25.48
CA THR A 216 15.59 -26.45 -25.86
C THR A 216 15.16 -25.94 -27.23
N LEU A 217 14.96 -24.63 -27.36
CA LEU A 217 14.64 -23.94 -28.61
C LEU A 217 15.84 -23.06 -29.00
N PRO A 218 16.47 -23.27 -30.17
CA PRO A 218 17.53 -22.38 -30.64
C PRO A 218 16.96 -20.99 -30.93
N VAL A 219 17.75 -19.95 -30.64
CA VAL A 219 17.44 -18.55 -30.98
C VAL A 219 18.64 -17.93 -31.69
N GLU A 220 18.40 -16.94 -32.55
CA GLU A 220 19.46 -16.23 -33.28
C GLU A 220 20.44 -15.53 -32.31
N GLU A 221 21.71 -15.38 -32.69
CA GLU A 221 22.77 -14.78 -31.84
C GLU A 221 22.42 -13.36 -31.40
N GLU A 222 21.74 -12.60 -32.27
CA GLU A 222 21.29 -11.24 -31.99
C GLU A 222 20.32 -11.17 -30.80
N ALA A 223 19.78 -12.31 -30.33
CA ALA A 223 18.89 -12.36 -29.18
C ALA A 223 19.65 -12.06 -27.88
N GLY A 224 20.97 -12.17 -27.89
CA GLY A 224 21.83 -11.83 -26.75
C GLY A 224 21.63 -12.76 -25.55
N VAL A 225 21.19 -13.99 -25.82
CA VAL A 225 20.98 -15.07 -24.85
C VAL A 225 22.20 -16.00 -24.89
N ALA A 226 22.68 -16.40 -23.71
CA ALA A 226 23.82 -17.31 -23.58
C ALA A 226 23.54 -18.66 -24.29
N GLY A 227 24.51 -19.11 -25.08
CA GLY A 227 24.39 -20.37 -25.84
C GLY A 227 23.39 -20.32 -27.00
N ASN A 228 22.85 -19.15 -27.36
CA ASN A 228 21.91 -18.98 -28.48
C ASN A 228 20.71 -19.94 -28.41
N ALA A 229 20.23 -20.21 -27.19
CA ALA A 229 19.12 -21.13 -26.98
C ALA A 229 18.35 -20.79 -25.69
N VAL A 230 17.06 -21.09 -25.69
CA VAL A 230 16.18 -20.95 -24.53
C VAL A 230 15.64 -22.32 -24.12
N ARG A 231 15.40 -22.51 -22.82
CA ARG A 231 14.75 -23.72 -22.28
C ARG A 231 13.26 -23.47 -22.10
N LEU A 232 12.46 -24.41 -22.61
CA LEU A 232 11.01 -24.41 -22.47
C LEU A 232 10.64 -25.36 -21.32
N ARG A 233 9.83 -24.85 -20.39
CA ARG A 233 9.28 -25.61 -19.27
C ARG A 233 7.76 -25.58 -19.35
N GLN A 234 7.12 -26.72 -19.15
CA GLN A 234 5.67 -26.81 -19.14
C GLN A 234 5.11 -26.20 -17.84
N GLY A 235 4.06 -25.39 -17.95
CA GLY A 235 3.33 -24.87 -16.79
C GLY A 235 2.23 -25.84 -16.31
N TYR A 236 1.73 -25.62 -15.09
CA TYR A 236 0.78 -26.55 -14.45
C TYR A 236 -0.54 -26.72 -15.21
N ARG A 237 -0.93 -25.75 -16.07
CA ARG A 237 -2.17 -25.83 -16.87
C ARG A 237 -2.06 -26.79 -18.05
N GLY A 238 -0.88 -27.34 -18.31
CA GLY A 238 -0.65 -28.25 -19.42
C GLY A 238 -0.41 -27.52 -20.75
N ARG A 239 -1.01 -28.05 -21.83
CA ARG A 239 -0.76 -27.61 -23.20
C ARG A 239 -0.97 -26.10 -23.37
N GLY A 240 0.00 -25.45 -24.00
CA GLY A 240 -0.01 -24.02 -24.31
C GLY A 240 0.30 -23.08 -23.14
N HIS A 241 0.58 -23.59 -21.95
CA HIS A 241 1.14 -22.83 -20.83
C HIS A 241 2.62 -23.17 -20.70
N VAL A 242 3.49 -22.21 -21.02
CA VAL A 242 4.94 -22.44 -21.15
C VAL A 242 5.72 -21.33 -20.44
N TYR A 243 6.72 -21.73 -19.68
CA TYR A 243 7.78 -20.86 -19.19
C TYR A 243 9.02 -20.97 -20.09
N VAL A 244 9.62 -19.83 -20.40
CA VAL A 244 10.86 -19.73 -21.18
C VAL A 244 11.97 -19.25 -20.24
N GLU A 245 12.88 -20.17 -19.88
CA GLU A 245 14.06 -19.92 -19.06
C GLU A 245 15.29 -19.71 -19.95
N PHE A 246 16.08 -18.67 -19.70
CA PHE A 246 17.24 -18.34 -20.54
C PHE A 246 18.33 -17.63 -19.76
N GLY A 247 19.58 -17.87 -20.17
CA GLY A 247 20.78 -17.27 -19.56
C GLY A 247 21.22 -15.98 -20.26
N LEU A 248 21.82 -15.08 -19.50
CA LEU A 248 22.39 -13.81 -19.92
C LEU A 248 23.77 -13.65 -19.28
N GLU A 249 24.78 -13.41 -20.11
CA GLU A 249 26.10 -12.99 -19.62
C GLU A 249 26.06 -11.51 -19.25
N LEU A 250 26.07 -11.23 -17.95
CA LEU A 250 25.99 -9.88 -17.39
C LEU A 250 27.18 -9.62 -16.45
N SER A 251 27.32 -8.38 -15.98
CA SER A 251 28.34 -8.03 -14.99
C SER A 251 28.23 -8.90 -13.72
N GLY A 252 29.34 -9.55 -13.37
CA GLY A 252 29.49 -10.32 -12.13
C GLY A 252 29.76 -9.47 -10.90
N ALA A 253 30.00 -8.16 -11.06
CA ALA A 253 30.28 -7.26 -9.95
C ALA A 253 29.16 -7.27 -8.90
N ASN A 254 29.55 -7.16 -7.63
CA ASN A 254 28.64 -7.10 -6.50
C ASN A 254 28.57 -5.67 -5.94
N GLY A 255 27.39 -5.29 -5.46
CA GLY A 255 27.09 -3.95 -4.97
C GLY A 255 25.83 -3.35 -5.59
N LEU A 256 25.31 -2.30 -4.96
CA LEU A 256 24.04 -1.66 -5.31
C LEU A 256 24.01 -1.18 -6.76
N ALA A 257 25.02 -0.40 -7.19
CA ALA A 257 25.09 0.13 -8.56
C ALA A 257 25.24 -0.97 -9.62
N ALA A 258 26.12 -1.95 -9.38
CA ALA A 258 26.32 -3.07 -10.28
C ALA A 258 25.04 -3.91 -10.46
N ASN A 259 24.31 -4.15 -9.37
CA ASN A 259 23.06 -4.89 -9.44
C ASN A 259 21.96 -4.11 -10.16
N ARG A 260 21.84 -2.79 -9.91
CA ARG A 260 20.91 -1.92 -10.64
C ARG A 260 21.13 -2.05 -12.14
N ASP A 261 22.36 -1.84 -12.59
CA ASP A 261 22.69 -1.84 -14.02
C ASP A 261 22.42 -3.23 -14.64
N ARG A 262 22.78 -4.30 -13.92
CA ARG A 262 22.51 -5.68 -14.31
C ARG A 262 21.01 -6.00 -14.43
N GLU A 263 20.21 -5.63 -13.43
CA GLU A 263 18.76 -5.88 -13.41
C GLU A 263 18.02 -5.08 -14.51
N ALA A 264 18.48 -3.85 -14.78
CA ALA A 264 17.97 -3.00 -15.86
C ALA A 264 18.27 -3.61 -17.23
N GLU A 265 19.54 -3.96 -17.48
CA GLU A 265 19.98 -4.59 -18.73
C GLU A 265 19.23 -5.89 -18.99
N ALA A 266 19.08 -6.74 -17.98
CA ALA A 266 18.40 -8.02 -18.12
C ALA A 266 16.93 -7.89 -18.50
N ARG A 267 16.20 -6.91 -17.94
CA ARG A 267 14.80 -6.64 -18.31
C ARG A 267 14.67 -6.15 -19.74
N VAL A 268 15.58 -5.28 -20.20
CA VAL A 268 15.59 -4.80 -21.58
C VAL A 268 15.82 -5.94 -22.56
N ARG A 269 16.81 -6.79 -22.30
CA ARG A 269 17.09 -7.98 -23.13
C ARG A 269 15.93 -8.98 -23.11
N SER A 270 15.28 -9.17 -21.95
CA SER A 270 14.13 -10.07 -21.80
C SER A 270 12.94 -9.63 -22.66
N MET A 271 12.60 -8.34 -22.67
CA MET A 271 11.49 -7.84 -23.48
C MET A 271 11.79 -8.00 -24.98
N ARG A 272 13.04 -7.74 -25.41
CA ARG A 272 13.46 -7.98 -26.80
C ARG A 272 13.33 -9.45 -27.19
N LEU A 273 13.71 -10.37 -26.31
CA LEU A 273 13.52 -11.80 -26.53
C LEU A 273 12.02 -12.14 -26.66
N ALA A 274 11.17 -11.63 -25.77
CA ALA A 274 9.73 -11.87 -25.82
C ALA A 274 9.11 -11.41 -27.14
N ILE A 275 9.43 -10.19 -27.59
CA ILE A 275 8.99 -9.64 -28.88
C ILE A 275 9.41 -10.57 -30.02
N ARG A 276 10.66 -11.03 -30.03
CA ARG A 276 11.16 -11.90 -31.09
C ARG A 276 10.46 -13.26 -31.12
N LEU A 277 10.27 -13.90 -29.97
CA LEU A 277 9.54 -15.16 -29.89
C LEU A 277 8.13 -14.98 -30.49
N LEU A 278 7.40 -13.94 -30.08
CA LEU A 278 6.04 -13.67 -30.55
C LEU A 278 5.95 -13.30 -32.04
N GLN A 279 7.02 -12.76 -32.63
CA GLN A 279 7.06 -12.31 -34.03
C GLN A 279 7.63 -13.35 -35.00
N ARG A 280 8.63 -14.14 -34.57
CA ARG A 280 9.44 -15.00 -35.45
C ARG A 280 9.26 -16.49 -35.21
N GLU A 281 8.92 -16.91 -33.99
CA GLU A 281 8.70 -18.32 -33.69
C GLU A 281 7.24 -18.70 -33.97
N GLU A 282 7.01 -19.56 -34.95
CA GLU A 282 5.65 -19.92 -35.39
C GLU A 282 4.80 -20.48 -34.23
N SER A 283 5.43 -21.28 -33.34
CA SER A 283 4.75 -21.84 -32.17
C SER A 283 4.32 -20.80 -31.13
N PHE A 284 4.89 -19.59 -31.15
CA PHE A 284 4.54 -18.48 -30.25
C PHE A 284 3.60 -17.48 -30.90
N ARG A 285 3.22 -17.65 -32.16
CA ARG A 285 2.42 -16.68 -32.93
C ARG A 285 1.04 -16.36 -32.32
N LYS A 286 0.48 -17.27 -31.54
CA LYS A 286 -0.79 -17.11 -30.80
C LYS A 286 -0.59 -16.88 -29.30
N ALA A 287 0.66 -16.88 -28.83
CA ALA A 287 1.00 -16.77 -27.43
C ALA A 287 0.83 -15.32 -26.94
N VAL A 288 0.69 -15.19 -25.62
CA VAL A 288 0.61 -13.91 -24.91
C VAL A 288 1.64 -13.91 -23.81
N LEU A 289 2.51 -12.91 -23.80
CA LEU A 289 3.41 -12.65 -22.67
C LEU A 289 2.57 -12.31 -21.43
N SER A 290 2.64 -13.17 -20.43
CA SER A 290 1.79 -13.13 -19.23
C SER A 290 2.52 -12.51 -18.05
N ALA A 291 3.77 -12.93 -17.80
CA ALA A 291 4.59 -12.40 -16.71
C ALA A 291 6.09 -12.51 -17.02
N SER A 292 6.90 -11.72 -16.32
CA SER A 292 8.36 -11.86 -16.28
C SER A 292 8.86 -11.96 -14.83
N SER A 293 9.92 -12.75 -14.62
CA SER A 293 10.62 -12.85 -13.33
C SER A 293 10.88 -11.48 -12.68
N HIS A 294 10.55 -11.33 -11.40
CA HIS A 294 10.78 -10.09 -10.66
C HIS A 294 12.26 -9.88 -10.34
N GLU A 295 13.02 -10.96 -10.20
CA GLU A 295 14.45 -10.92 -9.91
C GLU A 295 15.25 -11.91 -10.75
N LEU A 296 16.54 -11.62 -10.88
CA LEU A 296 17.49 -12.54 -11.49
C LEU A 296 17.75 -13.78 -10.62
N TYR A 297 17.83 -14.92 -11.30
CA TYR A 297 18.50 -16.12 -10.80
C TYR A 297 19.95 -16.09 -11.29
N GLY A 298 20.92 -16.54 -10.50
CA GLY A 298 22.33 -16.52 -10.89
C GLY A 298 23.26 -16.33 -9.69
N PRO A 299 24.58 -16.31 -9.92
CA PRO A 299 25.54 -16.21 -8.84
C PRO A 299 25.49 -14.81 -8.22
N PHE A 300 25.28 -14.76 -6.90
CA PHE A 300 25.69 -13.63 -6.06
C PHE A 300 26.96 -14.05 -5.33
N PRO A 301 28.14 -14.00 -5.98
CA PRO A 301 29.36 -14.51 -5.37
C PRO A 301 29.85 -13.56 -4.28
N LEU A 302 30.36 -14.15 -3.19
CA LEU A 302 31.12 -13.49 -2.12
C LEU A 302 32.59 -13.91 -2.24
N ASP A 303 33.54 -13.03 -1.90
CA ASP A 303 34.95 -13.46 -1.81
C ASP A 303 35.09 -14.32 -0.57
N VAL A 304 35.69 -15.48 -0.72
CA VAL A 304 36.13 -16.29 0.41
C VAL A 304 37.66 -16.43 0.45
N ALA A 305 38.38 -16.00 -0.61
CA ALA A 305 39.83 -16.16 -0.70
C ALA A 305 40.59 -15.26 0.28
N GLY A 306 39.99 -14.14 0.72
CA GLY A 306 40.55 -13.25 1.74
C GLY A 306 40.52 -13.80 3.18
N LEU A 307 39.86 -14.94 3.42
CA LEU A 307 39.62 -15.48 4.78
C LEU A 307 40.68 -16.48 5.27
N GLY A 308 41.70 -16.79 4.47
CA GLY A 308 42.79 -17.69 4.88
C GLY A 308 42.36 -19.14 5.13
N ILE A 309 41.28 -19.58 4.47
CA ILE A 309 40.75 -20.94 4.56
C ILE A 309 41.39 -21.77 3.43
N SER A 310 42.15 -22.81 3.76
CA SER A 310 42.85 -23.65 2.77
C SER A 310 41.89 -24.58 2.04
N GLU A 311 42.21 -25.03 0.81
CA GLU A 311 41.45 -26.02 0.02
C GLU A 311 41.07 -27.29 0.81
N ALA A 312 41.89 -27.74 1.78
CA ALA A 312 41.57 -28.89 2.64
C ALA A 312 40.45 -28.60 3.68
N GLN A 313 40.03 -27.34 3.81
CA GLN A 313 38.88 -26.91 4.59
C GLN A 313 37.66 -26.65 3.69
N GLU A 314 37.71 -26.82 2.36
CA GLU A 314 36.54 -26.67 1.47
C GLU A 314 35.46 -27.73 1.76
N GLU A 315 35.84 -28.96 2.13
CA GLU A 315 34.90 -29.98 2.62
C GLU A 315 34.30 -29.65 4.00
N LEU A 316 34.89 -28.70 4.74
CA LEU A 316 34.37 -28.19 6.03
C LEU A 316 33.75 -26.78 5.92
N ALA A 317 34.01 -26.04 4.84
CA ALA A 317 33.59 -24.65 4.62
C ALA A 317 32.32 -24.56 3.75
N GLY A 318 31.87 -25.69 3.18
CA GLY A 318 30.53 -25.83 2.59
C GLY A 318 29.39 -25.89 3.61
N GLU A 319 29.69 -25.78 4.91
CA GLU A 319 28.74 -25.82 6.01
C GLU A 319 28.78 -24.52 6.83
N ALA A 320 27.62 -24.11 7.34
CA ALA A 320 27.36 -22.80 7.93
C ALA A 320 28.50 -22.29 8.84
N ALA A 321 29.07 -21.13 8.48
CA ALA A 321 30.12 -20.51 9.29
C ALA A 321 29.54 -20.05 10.64
N VAL A 322 30.07 -20.63 11.72
CA VAL A 322 29.74 -20.32 13.11
C VAL A 322 30.60 -19.16 13.59
N ARG A 323 30.00 -17.98 13.82
CA ARG A 323 30.72 -16.89 14.51
C ARG A 323 30.61 -17.01 16.02
N ALA A 324 31.65 -16.53 16.72
CA ALA A 324 31.64 -16.32 18.17
C ALA A 324 30.54 -15.33 18.62
N THR A 325 30.01 -14.52 17.69
CA THR A 325 29.00 -13.48 17.92
C THR A 325 27.55 -13.96 17.88
N GLY A 326 27.28 -15.19 17.43
CA GLY A 326 25.92 -15.76 17.33
C GLY A 326 25.25 -15.65 15.94
N VAL A 327 25.94 -15.15 14.91
CA VAL A 327 25.48 -15.22 13.51
C VAL A 327 25.86 -16.56 12.87
N ARG A 328 24.93 -17.14 12.11
CA ARG A 328 25.12 -18.31 11.25
C ARG A 328 24.69 -17.92 9.84
N SER A 329 25.59 -17.95 8.87
CA SER A 329 25.22 -17.66 7.47
C SER A 329 25.03 -18.94 6.68
N ILE A 330 23.93 -19.03 5.93
CA ILE A 330 23.71 -20.07 4.94
C ILE A 330 24.42 -19.63 3.65
N ARG A 331 25.66 -20.07 3.45
CA ARG A 331 26.49 -19.76 2.26
C ARG A 331 26.81 -21.04 1.49
N ARG A 332 26.99 -20.95 0.17
CA ARG A 332 27.59 -22.02 -0.65
C ARG A 332 28.79 -21.47 -1.46
N ASP A 333 29.76 -22.37 -1.64
CA ASP A 333 31.08 -22.35 -2.26
C ASP A 333 31.26 -21.63 -3.64
N ALA A 334 32.51 -21.26 -3.90
CA ALA A 334 33.13 -20.49 -4.99
C ALA A 334 32.89 -20.99 -6.43
N ALA A 335 32.21 -22.13 -6.62
CA ALA A 335 31.81 -22.63 -7.94
C ALA A 335 30.50 -22.01 -8.47
N GLY A 336 29.78 -21.20 -7.69
CA GLY A 336 28.72 -20.34 -8.19
C GLY A 336 27.42 -21.02 -8.68
N GLU A 337 27.30 -22.35 -8.59
CA GLU A 337 26.02 -23.04 -8.79
C GLU A 337 25.14 -22.86 -7.55
N TRP A 338 24.36 -21.77 -7.53
CA TRP A 338 23.33 -21.59 -6.53
C TRP A 338 22.31 -22.72 -6.61
N LEU A 339 21.89 -23.14 -5.42
CA LEU A 339 21.16 -24.37 -5.16
C LEU A 339 19.87 -24.39 -5.96
N ASP A 340 19.72 -25.42 -6.79
CA ASP A 340 18.39 -25.91 -7.13
C ASP A 340 17.53 -25.94 -5.83
N PRO A 341 16.25 -25.52 -5.88
CA PRO A 341 15.31 -25.49 -4.76
C PRO A 341 15.47 -26.60 -3.70
N LEU A 342 15.76 -27.84 -4.10
CA LEU A 342 15.97 -28.96 -3.19
C LEU A 342 17.26 -28.84 -2.37
N GLY A 343 18.33 -28.38 -3.01
CA GLY A 343 19.59 -28.08 -2.33
C GLY A 343 19.42 -26.99 -1.27
N ALA A 344 18.67 -25.93 -1.58
CA ALA A 344 18.41 -24.83 -0.65
C ALA A 344 17.68 -25.32 0.59
N ALA A 345 16.56 -26.03 0.39
CA ALA A 345 15.81 -26.63 1.48
C ALA A 345 16.67 -27.62 2.29
N SER A 346 17.44 -28.50 1.63
CA SER A 346 18.33 -29.47 2.29
C SER A 346 19.35 -28.80 3.21
N LEU A 347 19.98 -27.73 2.73
CA LEU A 347 20.99 -26.98 3.48
C LEU A 347 20.36 -26.30 4.70
N GLY A 348 19.21 -25.65 4.52
CA GLY A 348 18.45 -25.05 5.62
C GLY A 348 18.08 -26.06 6.70
N GLU A 349 17.63 -27.25 6.29
CA GLU A 349 17.31 -28.29 7.26
C GLU A 349 18.52 -28.83 8.03
N ARG A 350 19.66 -29.01 7.34
CA ARG A 350 20.91 -29.44 7.99
C ARG A 350 21.33 -28.43 9.05
N LEU A 351 21.37 -27.15 8.69
CA LEU A 351 21.71 -26.08 9.63
C LEU A 351 20.75 -26.05 10.83
N GLY A 352 19.45 -26.10 10.58
CA GLY A 352 18.47 -26.09 11.66
C GLY A 352 18.63 -27.28 12.62
N ARG A 353 18.98 -28.48 12.10
CA ARG A 353 19.29 -29.66 12.93
C ARG A 353 20.56 -29.49 13.76
N GLU A 354 21.59 -28.87 13.20
CA GLU A 354 22.84 -28.60 13.91
C GLU A 354 22.66 -27.59 15.04
N MET A 355 22.00 -26.46 14.75
CA MET A 355 21.68 -25.44 15.76
C MET A 355 20.77 -26.01 16.87
N ALA A 356 19.81 -26.87 16.53
CA ALA A 356 18.99 -27.58 17.51
C ALA A 356 19.83 -28.49 18.43
N LYS A 357 20.81 -29.22 17.89
CA LYS A 357 21.73 -30.06 18.68
C LYS A 357 22.62 -29.23 19.61
N GLU A 358 23.07 -28.06 19.16
CA GLU A 358 23.86 -27.14 19.99
C GLU A 358 23.03 -26.61 21.16
N ALA A 359 21.79 -26.20 20.92
CA ALA A 359 20.88 -25.71 21.95
C ALA A 359 20.51 -26.78 23.00
N ALA A 360 20.52 -28.07 22.62
CA ALA A 360 20.21 -29.19 23.50
C ALA A 360 21.37 -29.61 24.43
N LYS A 361 22.60 -29.08 24.24
CA LYS A 361 23.73 -29.37 25.14
C LYS A 361 23.54 -28.61 26.47
N PRO A 362 23.58 -29.27 27.64
CA PRO A 362 23.50 -28.56 28.92
C PRO A 362 24.67 -27.58 29.03
N ALA A 363 24.39 -26.34 29.43
CA ALA A 363 25.41 -25.33 29.64
C ALA A 363 26.48 -25.89 30.59
N ALA A 364 27.70 -26.10 30.08
CA ALA A 364 28.80 -26.57 30.88
C ALA A 364 29.07 -25.53 31.98
N ALA A 365 28.81 -25.91 33.23
CA ALA A 365 29.18 -25.12 34.39
C ALA A 365 30.70 -24.93 34.40
N GLY A 366 31.13 -23.66 34.28
CA GLY A 366 32.50 -23.23 34.55
C GLY A 366 33.46 -23.35 33.38
N GLN A 367 33.57 -22.28 32.60
CA GLN A 367 34.88 -21.82 32.12
C GLN A 367 35.03 -20.34 32.43
N SER A 368 36.04 -20.07 33.24
CA SER A 368 36.39 -18.79 33.84
C SER A 368 36.71 -17.73 32.82
N GLU A 369 36.27 -16.51 33.12
CA GLU A 369 36.88 -15.24 32.69
C GLU A 369 38.39 -15.25 32.98
N ALA A 370 39.22 -15.66 32.03
CA ALA A 370 40.65 -15.34 32.04
C ALA A 370 41.28 -15.66 30.68
N GLY A 371 41.59 -14.61 29.91
CA GLY A 371 42.73 -14.61 29.00
C GLY A 371 42.41 -14.52 27.51
N ILE A 372 42.05 -13.32 27.03
CA ILE A 372 42.55 -12.83 25.74
C ILE A 372 43.01 -11.39 25.95
N ARG A 373 44.33 -11.20 25.88
CA ARG A 373 45.03 -9.92 25.93
C ARG A 373 44.91 -9.20 24.59
N ASP A 374 44.76 -7.87 24.69
CA ASP A 374 45.17 -6.81 23.77
C ASP A 374 45.55 -7.20 22.32
N ALA A 375 44.70 -6.80 21.38
CA ALA A 375 45.12 -6.33 20.05
C ALA A 375 44.03 -5.42 19.45
N HIS A 376 44.07 -4.14 19.78
CA HIS A 376 43.37 -3.10 19.02
C HIS A 376 44.14 -2.82 17.72
N PRO A 377 43.42 -2.64 16.61
CA PRO A 377 43.68 -1.51 15.72
C PRO A 377 42.53 -0.51 15.81
N SER A 378 42.87 0.75 16.03
CA SER A 378 41.98 1.91 15.95
C SER A 378 41.26 1.97 14.58
N PRO A 379 39.97 2.34 14.51
CA PRO A 379 39.27 2.63 13.26
C PRO A 379 39.62 4.05 12.80
N ALA A 380 40.85 4.25 12.35
CA ALA A 380 41.28 5.39 11.55
C ALA A 380 42.35 4.86 10.59
N ASP A 381 42.31 5.32 9.34
CA ASP A 381 43.18 4.90 8.22
C ASP A 381 42.80 3.58 7.52
N ARG A 382 41.74 3.65 6.69
CA ARG A 382 41.64 2.82 5.47
C ARG A 382 41.18 3.70 4.30
N THR A 383 42.15 4.07 3.48
CA THR A 383 41.98 4.77 2.20
C THR A 383 41.36 3.83 1.17
N TYR A 384 40.17 4.14 0.66
CA TYR A 384 39.63 3.57 -0.57
C TYR A 384 39.71 4.61 -1.68
N SER A 385 40.36 4.24 -2.78
CA SER A 385 40.62 5.06 -3.95
C SER A 385 39.31 5.36 -4.70
N SER A 386 38.94 6.64 -4.75
CA SER A 386 37.93 7.18 -5.68
C SER A 386 38.58 7.44 -7.05
N PRO A 387 37.89 7.23 -8.17
CA PRO A 387 38.21 7.92 -9.42
C PRO A 387 37.55 9.31 -9.41
N ALA A 388 38.35 10.34 -9.17
CA ALA A 388 38.09 11.73 -9.54
C ALA A 388 38.30 11.88 -11.08
N ASP A 389 37.84 12.85 -11.86
CA ASP A 389 37.39 14.23 -11.66
C ASP A 389 36.62 14.65 -12.93
N ARG A 390 35.50 15.36 -12.80
CA ARG A 390 35.08 16.41 -13.74
C ARG A 390 34.38 17.53 -12.96
N ALA A 391 35.11 18.61 -12.73
CA ALA A 391 34.66 19.78 -12.00
C ALA A 391 33.76 20.68 -12.88
N HIS A 392 32.62 21.11 -12.32
CA HIS A 392 31.90 22.30 -12.74
C HIS A 392 31.58 23.16 -11.49
N PRO A 393 31.60 24.50 -11.60
CA PRO A 393 31.61 25.41 -10.45
C PRO A 393 30.21 25.59 -9.88
N GLY A 394 30.10 25.62 -8.55
CA GLY A 394 28.84 25.86 -7.84
C GLY A 394 28.37 27.32 -7.96
N PRO A 395 27.06 27.58 -7.79
CA PRO A 395 26.55 28.93 -7.66
C PRO A 395 26.71 29.44 -6.22
N ALA A 396 27.02 30.74 -6.16
CA ALA A 396 27.31 31.52 -4.98
C ALA A 396 26.04 31.93 -4.20
N ASP A 397 26.25 32.05 -2.88
CA ASP A 397 25.61 32.91 -1.89
C ASP A 397 24.08 33.10 -1.94
N ALA A 398 23.39 32.31 -1.11
CA ALA A 398 22.22 32.75 -0.37
C ALA A 398 22.43 32.44 1.12
N THR A 399 22.51 33.49 1.92
CA THR A 399 22.72 33.47 3.38
C THR A 399 21.48 32.99 4.15
N GLU A 400 21.75 32.27 5.25
CA GLU A 400 20.84 31.73 6.28
C GLU A 400 20.28 30.30 6.07
N ALA A 401 21.07 29.29 6.45
CA ALA A 401 20.68 28.19 7.36
C ALA A 401 21.87 27.21 7.53
N ASP A 402 22.84 27.60 8.37
CA ASP A 402 23.92 26.71 8.81
C ASP A 402 23.34 25.80 9.91
N GLY A 403 22.95 24.58 9.54
CA GLY A 403 22.40 23.59 10.46
C GLY A 403 22.88 22.20 10.07
N ASP A 404 23.24 21.40 11.07
CA ASP A 404 23.66 20.01 10.88
C ASP A 404 22.55 19.18 10.24
N ILE A 405 22.91 18.24 9.36
CA ILE A 405 21.96 17.28 8.78
C ILE A 405 21.58 16.27 9.86
N VAL A 406 20.28 16.19 10.16
CA VAL A 406 19.71 15.24 11.12
C VAL A 406 18.95 14.14 10.37
N VAL A 407 19.11 12.90 10.81
CA VAL A 407 18.36 11.75 10.28
C VAL A 407 17.09 11.56 11.10
N ARG A 408 15.92 11.71 10.47
CA ARG A 408 14.63 11.46 11.11
C ARG A 408 14.03 10.16 10.60
N ILE A 409 13.77 9.24 11.51
CA ILE A 409 13.20 7.91 11.25
C ILE A 409 11.94 7.80 12.12
N PRO A 410 10.78 7.41 11.57
CA PRO A 410 9.57 7.20 12.37
C PRO A 410 9.76 5.99 13.29
N SER A 411 8.90 5.89 14.31
CA SER A 411 8.84 4.69 15.16
C SER A 411 7.43 4.11 15.16
N LEU A 412 7.31 2.80 14.93
CA LEU A 412 6.05 2.07 15.02
C LEU A 412 5.44 2.23 16.43
N GLY A 413 4.19 2.68 16.51
CA GLY A 413 3.47 2.72 17.79
C GLY A 413 3.87 3.86 18.74
N GLU A 414 4.72 4.81 18.31
CA GLU A 414 5.08 5.99 19.12
C GLU A 414 3.84 6.78 19.60
N ALA A 415 2.78 6.82 18.79
CA ALA A 415 1.51 7.46 19.14
C ALA A 415 0.53 6.57 19.95
N ASP A 416 0.71 5.25 19.90
CA ASP A 416 -0.23 4.26 20.44
C ASP A 416 0.27 3.60 21.73
N GLY A 417 1.58 3.64 22.02
CA GLY A 417 2.20 3.11 23.23
C GLY A 417 2.16 1.57 23.35
N VAL A 418 1.99 0.85 22.24
CA VAL A 418 1.73 -0.60 22.21
C VAL A 418 3.00 -1.43 22.49
N PHE A 419 4.16 -0.94 22.07
CA PHE A 419 5.40 -1.70 22.11
C PHE A 419 6.34 -1.15 23.18
N PRO A 420 7.03 -2.02 23.95
CA PRO A 420 8.11 -1.56 24.81
C PRO A 420 9.21 -0.92 23.95
N LEU A 421 9.80 0.16 24.45
CA LEU A 421 10.86 0.88 23.77
C LEU A 421 12.21 0.48 24.34
N GLU A 422 13.20 0.31 23.47
CA GLU A 422 14.61 0.14 23.85
C GLU A 422 15.54 1.04 23.05
N LYS A 423 16.65 1.43 23.69
CA LYS A 423 17.68 2.23 23.03
C LYS A 423 18.45 1.35 22.04
N ALA A 424 18.31 1.63 20.76
CA ALA A 424 19.16 1.07 19.71
C ALA A 424 20.44 1.89 19.55
N SER A 425 21.50 1.22 19.14
CA SER A 425 22.82 1.79 18.90
C SER A 425 22.82 2.72 17.68
N ALA A 426 23.69 3.73 17.71
CA ALA A 426 23.93 4.58 16.55
C ALA A 426 24.61 3.76 15.45
N ALA A 427 24.10 3.88 14.21
CA ALA A 427 24.65 3.22 13.04
C ALA A 427 25.16 4.25 12.02
N SER A 428 26.32 3.98 11.42
CA SER A 428 26.91 4.76 10.34
C SER A 428 26.15 4.52 9.03
N LEU A 429 25.60 5.56 8.44
CA LEU A 429 24.91 5.55 7.15
C LEU A 429 25.82 6.11 6.04
N PRO A 430 26.25 5.29 5.07
CA PRO A 430 26.94 5.80 3.89
C PRO A 430 26.00 6.69 3.07
N VAL A 431 26.47 7.88 2.69
CA VAL A 431 25.80 8.69 1.66
C VAL A 431 26.17 8.10 0.30
N LEU A 432 25.19 7.52 -0.38
CA LEU A 432 25.35 6.90 -1.68
C LEU A 432 25.69 7.95 -2.74
N GLU A 433 24.86 8.99 -2.81
CA GLU A 433 24.97 10.06 -3.80
C GLU A 433 24.23 11.33 -3.35
N SER A 434 24.41 12.41 -4.12
CA SER A 434 23.65 13.65 -4.01
C SER A 434 23.07 13.99 -5.38
N VAL A 435 21.76 14.15 -5.45
CA VAL A 435 21.00 14.45 -6.68
C VAL A 435 20.33 15.80 -6.59
N ASP A 436 19.86 16.29 -7.73
CA ASP A 436 19.13 17.57 -7.78
C ASP A 436 17.66 17.31 -7.43
N VAL A 437 17.07 16.24 -7.99
CA VAL A 437 15.71 15.79 -7.68
C VAL A 437 15.71 14.32 -7.22
N LEU A 438 15.18 14.05 -6.04
CA LEU A 438 14.95 12.69 -5.53
C LEU A 438 13.46 12.36 -5.57
N VAL A 439 13.09 11.28 -6.22
CA VAL A 439 11.71 10.78 -6.25
C VAL A 439 11.60 9.54 -5.38
N LEU A 440 10.71 9.58 -4.39
CA LEU A 440 10.47 8.45 -3.49
C LEU A 440 9.14 7.81 -3.88
N GLY A 441 9.17 6.56 -4.35
CA GLY A 441 8.03 5.86 -4.95
C GLY A 441 8.06 5.91 -6.48
N GLY A 442 7.92 4.74 -7.10
CA GLY A 442 7.92 4.48 -8.54
C GLY A 442 6.55 4.10 -9.10
N GLY A 443 5.47 4.45 -8.39
CA GLY A 443 4.09 4.33 -8.88
C GLY A 443 3.80 5.26 -10.07
N SER A 444 2.52 5.38 -10.46
CA SER A 444 2.06 6.20 -11.59
C SER A 444 2.61 7.64 -11.57
N SER A 445 2.50 8.34 -10.44
CA SER A 445 3.03 9.70 -10.29
C SER A 445 4.56 9.73 -10.26
N GLY A 446 5.18 8.84 -9.48
CA GLY A 446 6.62 8.85 -9.26
C GLY A 446 7.45 8.48 -10.47
N ALA A 447 7.03 7.44 -11.23
CA ALA A 447 7.68 7.10 -12.48
C ALA A 447 7.63 8.26 -13.48
N CYS A 448 6.46 8.91 -13.63
CA CYS A 448 6.32 10.06 -14.50
C CYS A 448 7.11 11.28 -14.02
N ALA A 449 7.16 11.53 -12.71
CA ALA A 449 7.95 12.59 -12.11
C ALA A 449 9.45 12.41 -12.39
N ALA A 450 9.99 11.22 -12.16
CA ALA A 450 11.42 10.95 -12.39
C ALA A 450 11.79 11.04 -13.87
N ILE A 451 10.99 10.46 -14.76
CA ILE A 451 11.18 10.57 -16.23
C ILE A 451 11.16 12.04 -16.67
N THR A 452 10.23 12.83 -16.13
CA THR A 452 10.09 14.26 -16.49
C THR A 452 11.27 15.09 -15.97
N ALA A 453 11.66 14.91 -14.70
CA ALA A 453 12.80 15.63 -14.12
C ALA A 453 14.10 15.31 -14.85
N ALA A 454 14.39 14.03 -15.08
CA ALA A 454 15.58 13.62 -15.82
C ALA A 454 15.55 14.08 -17.29
N GLY A 455 14.35 14.10 -17.91
CA GLY A 455 14.14 14.67 -19.25
C GLY A 455 14.40 16.17 -19.35
N GLU A 456 14.29 16.91 -18.24
CA GLU A 456 14.74 18.30 -18.12
C GLU A 456 16.25 18.42 -17.83
N GLY A 457 16.99 17.31 -17.79
CA GLY A 457 18.45 17.28 -17.69
C GLY A 457 19.01 17.54 -16.29
N VAL A 458 18.19 17.45 -15.24
CA VAL A 458 18.68 17.48 -13.85
C VAL A 458 19.00 16.08 -13.36
N ARG A 459 19.98 15.94 -12.46
CA ARG A 459 20.36 14.64 -11.89
C ARG A 459 19.22 14.14 -11.01
N THR A 460 18.71 12.96 -11.36
CA THR A 460 17.48 12.43 -10.77
C THR A 460 17.70 11.00 -10.31
N ALA A 461 17.34 10.71 -9.06
CA ALA A 461 17.23 9.34 -8.54
C ALA A 461 15.78 9.00 -8.18
N LEU A 462 15.42 7.72 -8.29
CA LEU A 462 14.12 7.18 -7.89
C LEU A 462 14.30 5.95 -7.02
N VAL A 463 13.58 5.89 -5.90
CA VAL A 463 13.58 4.75 -4.97
C VAL A 463 12.21 4.09 -4.95
N ASP A 464 12.11 2.77 -5.14
CA ASP A 464 10.84 2.03 -4.99
C ASP A 464 11.03 0.64 -4.35
N LEU A 465 10.02 0.22 -3.59
CA LEU A 465 10.02 -1.10 -2.92
C LEU A 465 9.85 -2.26 -3.90
N ASN A 466 9.22 -2.03 -5.06
CA ASN A 466 8.99 -3.05 -6.07
C ASN A 466 10.20 -3.17 -7.00
N SER A 467 10.27 -4.30 -7.71
CA SER A 467 11.32 -4.60 -8.68
C SER A 467 11.10 -3.94 -10.05
N GLY A 468 10.22 -2.95 -10.15
CA GLY A 468 9.83 -2.27 -11.39
C GLY A 468 8.91 -1.07 -11.14
N LEU A 469 8.53 -0.38 -12.20
CA LEU A 469 7.76 0.88 -12.13
C LEU A 469 6.27 0.68 -12.46
N GLY A 470 5.45 1.68 -12.11
CA GLY A 470 4.03 1.77 -12.43
C GLY A 470 3.07 1.47 -11.28
N GLY A 471 3.58 0.90 -10.17
CA GLY A 471 2.82 0.67 -8.93
C GLY A 471 1.47 -0.02 -9.16
N THR A 472 0.37 0.66 -8.82
CA THR A 472 -0.99 0.11 -8.97
C THR A 472 -1.34 -0.30 -10.40
N GLY A 473 -0.82 0.40 -11.42
CA GLY A 473 -1.05 0.09 -12.83
C GLY A 473 -0.25 -1.11 -13.36
N THR A 474 0.69 -1.63 -12.56
CA THR A 474 1.51 -2.80 -12.87
C THR A 474 1.40 -3.84 -11.74
N PHE A 475 2.22 -3.77 -10.70
CA PHE A 475 2.21 -4.72 -9.58
C PHE A 475 0.89 -4.80 -8.81
N GLY A 476 0.09 -3.73 -8.82
CA GLY A 476 -1.24 -3.73 -8.20
C GLY A 476 -2.38 -4.29 -9.06
N GLY A 477 -2.12 -4.71 -10.29
CA GLY A 477 -3.10 -5.39 -11.14
C GLY A 477 -4.25 -4.53 -11.66
N VAL A 478 -4.16 -3.19 -11.60
CA VAL A 478 -5.20 -2.32 -12.17
C VAL A 478 -4.80 -1.92 -13.59
N ASP A 479 -5.10 -2.81 -14.53
CA ASP A 479 -4.66 -2.84 -15.93
C ASP A 479 -5.49 -1.97 -16.90
N SER A 480 -6.27 -1.02 -16.39
CA SER A 480 -6.99 -0.05 -17.21
C SER A 480 -7.15 1.30 -16.51
N TYR A 481 -7.22 2.38 -17.30
CA TYR A 481 -7.54 3.70 -16.78
C TYR A 481 -9.03 3.75 -16.46
N TRP A 482 -9.34 3.82 -15.16
CA TRP A 482 -10.62 4.32 -14.70
C TRP A 482 -10.58 5.84 -14.73
N PHE A 483 -11.54 6.48 -15.41
CA PHE A 483 -11.60 7.95 -15.59
C PHE A 483 -10.22 8.58 -15.86
N GLY A 484 -9.99 9.83 -15.44
CA GLY A 484 -8.74 10.57 -15.56
C GLY A 484 -8.52 11.22 -16.93
N ARG A 485 -7.82 12.36 -16.92
CA ARG A 485 -7.45 13.09 -18.13
C ARG A 485 -6.27 12.43 -18.82
N LYS A 486 -6.57 11.71 -19.91
CA LYS A 486 -5.59 11.08 -20.81
C LYS A 486 -4.96 12.11 -21.76
N ALA A 487 -4.37 13.15 -21.19
CA ALA A 487 -3.69 14.23 -21.90
C ALA A 487 -2.23 14.33 -21.41
N GLY A 488 -1.43 15.18 -22.07
CA GLY A 488 -0.06 15.47 -21.68
C GLY A 488 0.81 14.22 -21.52
N TYR A 489 1.33 14.01 -20.31
CA TYR A 489 2.29 12.95 -20.02
C TYR A 489 1.62 11.57 -19.94
N ALA A 490 0.40 11.48 -19.40
CA ALA A 490 -0.37 10.25 -19.38
C ALA A 490 -0.65 9.73 -20.81
N ALA A 491 -0.96 10.63 -21.75
CA ALA A 491 -1.18 10.27 -23.16
C ALA A 491 0.09 9.70 -23.81
N ARG A 492 1.27 10.31 -23.56
CA ARG A 492 2.55 9.83 -24.08
C ARG A 492 2.91 8.43 -23.56
N ILE A 493 2.69 8.19 -22.25
CA ILE A 493 2.90 6.87 -21.65
C ILE A 493 1.95 5.87 -22.30
N GLN A 494 0.66 6.19 -22.40
CA GLN A 494 -0.33 5.32 -23.02
C GLN A 494 0.03 4.99 -24.47
N GLU A 495 0.45 5.98 -25.26
CA GLU A 495 0.87 5.77 -26.65
C GLU A 495 2.08 4.84 -26.76
N ALA A 496 3.08 5.03 -25.88
CA ALA A 496 4.25 4.16 -25.82
C ALA A 496 3.88 2.71 -25.43
N VAL A 497 2.96 2.53 -24.49
CA VAL A 497 2.43 1.20 -24.12
C VAL A 497 1.72 0.55 -25.30
N LEU A 498 0.79 1.26 -25.95
CA LEU A 498 0.09 0.76 -27.15
C LEU A 498 1.06 0.42 -28.28
N SER A 499 2.18 1.16 -28.42
CA SER A 499 3.20 0.84 -29.42
C SER A 499 3.90 -0.47 -29.12
N LEU A 500 4.33 -0.67 -27.87
CA LEU A 500 4.96 -1.92 -27.46
C LEU A 500 3.99 -3.11 -27.53
N GLU A 501 2.71 -2.91 -27.21
CA GLU A 501 1.69 -3.95 -27.34
C GLU A 501 1.50 -4.41 -28.79
N ARG A 502 1.62 -3.50 -29.77
CA ARG A 502 1.63 -3.88 -31.19
C ARG A 502 2.82 -4.77 -31.52
N GLU A 503 4.01 -4.47 -30.98
CA GLU A 503 5.21 -5.31 -31.17
C GLU A 503 5.05 -6.68 -30.52
N LEU A 504 4.37 -6.76 -29.37
CA LEU A 504 4.03 -8.00 -28.66
C LEU A 504 2.83 -8.75 -29.28
N HIS A 505 2.25 -8.27 -30.37
CA HIS A 505 1.01 -8.81 -30.94
C HIS A 505 -0.14 -8.94 -29.93
N TYR A 506 -0.15 -8.11 -28.89
CA TYR A 506 -1.13 -8.15 -27.81
C TYR A 506 -2.47 -7.54 -28.27
N LYS A 507 -3.58 -8.26 -28.02
CA LYS A 507 -4.92 -7.92 -28.50
C LYS A 507 -5.94 -7.72 -27.38
N GLY A 508 -5.49 -7.56 -26.14
CA GLY A 508 -6.36 -7.35 -24.99
C GLY A 508 -7.10 -6.00 -25.05
N HIS A 509 -8.27 -5.92 -24.40
CA HIS A 509 -9.02 -4.66 -24.25
C HIS A 509 -8.45 -3.75 -23.14
N LYS A 510 -7.59 -4.30 -22.31
CA LYS A 510 -6.85 -3.66 -21.22
C LYS A 510 -5.36 -3.69 -21.55
N TRP A 511 -4.49 -2.98 -20.83
CA TRP A 511 -3.07 -3.04 -21.18
C TRP A 511 -2.37 -4.28 -20.61
N ASN A 512 -1.34 -4.73 -21.31
CA ASN A 512 -0.39 -5.70 -20.82
C ASN A 512 0.50 -5.07 -19.73
N ILE A 513 0.52 -5.67 -18.53
CA ILE A 513 1.28 -5.15 -17.38
C ILE A 513 2.79 -5.13 -17.66
N GLU A 514 3.33 -6.17 -18.28
CA GLU A 514 4.76 -6.26 -18.61
C GLU A 514 5.14 -5.18 -19.64
N ALA A 515 4.25 -4.90 -20.60
CA ALA A 515 4.45 -3.80 -21.55
C ALA A 515 4.51 -2.44 -20.83
N LYS A 516 3.55 -2.14 -19.94
CA LYS A 516 3.55 -0.89 -19.18
C LYS A 516 4.78 -0.75 -18.27
N MET A 517 5.15 -1.82 -17.57
CA MET A 517 6.34 -1.83 -16.72
C MET A 517 7.63 -1.59 -17.53
N HIS A 518 7.75 -2.22 -18.70
CA HIS A 518 8.90 -2.05 -19.58
C HIS A 518 8.99 -0.64 -20.17
N VAL A 519 7.88 -0.06 -20.64
CA VAL A 519 7.86 1.31 -21.17
C VAL A 519 8.35 2.32 -20.13
N LEU A 520 7.86 2.22 -18.89
CA LEU A 520 8.27 3.12 -17.81
C LEU A 520 9.76 2.94 -17.48
N LEU A 521 10.22 1.68 -17.38
CA LEU A 521 11.63 1.39 -17.14
C LEU A 521 12.52 1.95 -18.25
N GLU A 522 12.18 1.69 -19.51
CA GLU A 522 12.97 2.12 -20.66
C GLU A 522 13.03 3.65 -20.76
N GLN A 523 11.92 4.34 -20.54
CA GLN A 523 11.90 5.80 -20.52
C GLN A 523 12.74 6.37 -19.38
N ALA A 524 12.68 5.78 -18.18
CA ALA A 524 13.51 6.20 -17.05
C ALA A 524 15.01 6.02 -17.35
N LEU A 525 15.40 4.86 -17.89
CA LEU A 525 16.79 4.58 -18.27
C LEU A 525 17.29 5.52 -19.38
N ARG A 526 16.48 5.76 -20.42
CA ARG A 526 16.81 6.70 -21.51
C ARG A 526 16.94 8.14 -21.01
N GLY A 527 16.17 8.52 -20.00
CA GLY A 527 16.25 9.83 -19.35
C GLY A 527 17.47 9.98 -18.43
N GLY A 528 18.14 8.88 -18.07
CA GLY A 528 19.27 8.90 -17.13
C GLY A 528 18.84 8.93 -15.65
N VAL A 529 17.66 8.40 -15.33
CA VAL A 529 17.21 8.23 -13.94
C VAL A 529 18.05 7.16 -13.24
N ASP A 530 18.58 7.48 -12.07
CA ASP A 530 19.19 6.48 -11.18
C ASP A 530 18.11 5.69 -10.43
N LEU A 531 17.94 4.40 -10.76
CA LEU A 531 16.86 3.56 -10.23
C LEU A 531 17.33 2.69 -9.06
N LEU A 532 16.79 2.91 -7.87
CA LEU A 532 16.93 2.04 -6.70
C LEU A 532 15.63 1.27 -6.47
N LEU A 533 15.54 0.09 -7.07
CA LEU A 533 14.39 -0.83 -6.96
C LEU A 533 14.65 -1.87 -5.87
N ASN A 534 13.58 -2.53 -5.38
CA ASN A 534 13.64 -3.41 -4.20
C ASN A 534 14.26 -2.71 -2.97
N ALA A 535 13.95 -1.42 -2.80
CA ALA A 535 14.54 -0.55 -1.80
C ALA A 535 13.45 0.21 -1.03
N ILE A 536 13.54 0.23 0.30
CA ILE A 536 12.48 0.77 1.15
C ILE A 536 12.95 2.08 1.77
N THR A 537 12.23 3.17 1.51
CA THR A 537 12.43 4.42 2.26
C THR A 537 11.92 4.24 3.69
N PHE A 538 12.75 4.48 4.68
CA PHE A 538 12.40 4.31 6.11
C PHE A 538 12.80 5.51 6.97
N GLY A 539 13.28 6.60 6.36
CA GLY A 539 13.62 7.83 7.05
C GLY A 539 13.93 8.96 6.07
N VAL A 540 14.12 10.17 6.59
CA VAL A 540 14.45 11.37 5.82
C VAL A 540 15.66 12.09 6.41
N LEU A 541 16.38 12.81 5.54
CA LEU A 541 17.42 13.75 5.95
C LEU A 541 16.77 15.12 6.15
N MET A 542 17.03 15.76 7.28
CA MET A 542 16.48 17.07 7.63
C MET A 542 17.61 18.09 7.82
N ARG A 543 17.42 19.30 7.30
CA ARG A 543 18.20 20.49 7.66
C ARG A 543 17.22 21.54 8.16
N GLY A 544 17.08 21.68 9.48
CA GLY A 544 15.98 22.45 10.08
C GLY A 544 14.63 21.85 9.70
N ASN A 545 13.74 22.64 9.09
CA ASN A 545 12.45 22.17 8.56
C ASN A 545 12.52 21.77 7.07
N ARG A 546 13.70 21.78 6.44
CA ARG A 546 13.90 21.37 5.05
C ARG A 546 14.22 19.88 4.95
N VAL A 547 13.46 19.16 4.12
CA VAL A 547 13.83 17.81 3.69
C VAL A 547 15.00 17.92 2.70
N ALA A 548 16.11 17.28 3.03
CA ALA A 548 17.37 17.32 2.29
C ALA A 548 17.73 15.95 1.65
N GLY A 549 16.80 14.98 1.67
CA GLY A 549 17.01 13.65 1.14
C GLY A 549 16.33 12.54 1.94
N ALA A 550 16.73 11.30 1.71
CA ALA A 550 16.11 10.11 2.30
C ALA A 550 17.12 9.11 2.86
N VAL A 551 16.64 8.24 3.75
CA VAL A 551 17.33 7.03 4.21
C VAL A 551 16.59 5.81 3.68
N VAL A 552 17.35 4.90 3.05
CA VAL A 552 16.83 3.81 2.24
C VAL A 552 17.44 2.50 2.68
N ALA A 553 16.61 1.50 2.96
CA ALA A 553 17.04 0.14 3.24
C ALA A 553 17.18 -0.61 1.93
N THR A 554 18.34 -1.22 1.72
CA THR A 554 18.63 -2.03 0.52
C THR A 554 19.12 -3.40 0.95
N ARG A 555 19.14 -4.36 0.01
CA ARG A 555 19.77 -5.66 0.22
C ARG A 555 21.30 -5.61 0.37
N TRP A 556 21.96 -4.44 0.26
CA TRP A 556 23.38 -4.24 0.61
C TRP A 556 23.56 -3.38 1.86
N GLY A 557 22.50 -3.20 2.65
CA GLY A 557 22.50 -2.37 3.85
C GLY A 557 21.84 -1.00 3.64
N PRO A 558 21.69 -0.24 4.73
CA PRO A 558 21.05 1.06 4.68
C PRO A 558 21.98 2.12 4.07
N VAL A 559 21.42 3.00 3.25
CA VAL A 559 22.14 4.12 2.61
C VAL A 559 21.35 5.42 2.78
N ALA A 560 22.03 6.55 2.62
CA ALA A 560 21.41 7.87 2.54
C ALA A 560 21.59 8.46 1.13
N ILE A 561 20.56 9.15 0.63
CA ILE A 561 20.62 9.92 -0.63
C ILE A 561 20.30 11.36 -0.30
N ALA A 562 21.20 12.28 -0.63
CA ALA A 562 20.97 13.72 -0.46
C ALA A 562 20.28 14.30 -1.71
N ALA A 563 19.45 15.33 -1.52
CA ALA A 563 18.68 15.95 -2.60
C ALA A 563 18.46 17.45 -2.37
N GLU A 564 18.44 18.24 -3.44
CA GLU A 564 18.03 19.65 -3.38
C GLU A 564 16.51 19.79 -3.28
N ALA A 565 15.77 18.98 -4.03
CA ALA A 565 14.32 18.83 -3.96
C ALA A 565 13.92 17.35 -3.90
N THR A 566 13.00 17.01 -3.00
CA THR A 566 12.42 15.66 -2.91
C THR A 566 10.97 15.69 -3.39
N ILE A 567 10.55 14.69 -4.15
CA ILE A 567 9.15 14.43 -4.49
C ILE A 567 8.73 13.15 -3.78
N ASP A 568 7.85 13.29 -2.78
CA ASP A 568 7.19 12.16 -2.12
C ASP A 568 6.07 11.64 -3.01
N ALA A 569 6.40 10.63 -3.81
CA ALA A 569 5.50 9.87 -4.66
C ALA A 569 5.27 8.44 -4.13
N THR A 570 5.47 8.21 -2.83
CA THR A 570 5.41 6.89 -2.19
C THR A 570 4.00 6.29 -2.22
N GLY A 571 3.02 7.12 -2.56
CA GLY A 571 1.59 6.79 -2.55
C GLY A 571 0.95 6.91 -1.17
N ASP A 572 1.77 6.96 -0.10
CA ASP A 572 1.32 6.96 1.29
C ASP A 572 1.85 8.14 2.11
N GLY A 573 2.57 9.06 1.47
CA GLY A 573 3.13 10.27 2.10
C GLY A 573 4.18 9.94 3.15
N ASP A 574 4.95 8.85 2.93
CA ASP A 574 5.89 8.32 3.91
C ASP A 574 6.97 9.35 4.25
N ALA A 575 7.61 9.98 3.24
CA ALA A 575 8.66 10.96 3.50
C ALA A 575 8.14 12.21 4.21
N ALA A 576 6.97 12.71 3.82
CA ALA A 576 6.32 13.83 4.50
C ALA A 576 5.99 13.50 5.96
N ALA A 577 5.41 12.33 6.22
CA ALA A 577 5.11 11.87 7.58
C ALA A 577 6.40 11.70 8.41
N PHE A 578 7.46 11.14 7.82
CA PHE A 578 8.75 10.98 8.49
C PHE A 578 9.41 12.32 8.79
N ALA A 579 9.23 13.32 7.92
CA ALA A 579 9.67 14.69 8.15
C ALA A 579 8.84 15.44 9.21
N GLY A 580 7.72 14.86 9.66
CA GLY A 580 6.83 15.42 10.68
C GLY A 580 5.70 16.29 10.15
N ALA A 581 5.35 16.17 8.87
CA ALA A 581 4.16 16.83 8.35
C ALA A 581 2.91 16.38 9.12
N PRO A 582 1.98 17.29 9.45
CA PRO A 582 0.71 16.89 10.01
C PRO A 582 -0.14 16.15 8.97
N PHE A 583 -0.88 15.12 9.40
CA PHE A 583 -1.72 14.32 8.49
C PHE A 583 -2.96 13.74 9.19
N VAL A 584 -3.91 13.30 8.39
CA VAL A 584 -5.03 12.44 8.80
C VAL A 584 -4.85 11.07 8.16
N TYR A 585 -5.11 9.98 8.87
CA TYR A 585 -5.05 8.62 8.29
C TYR A 585 -6.45 8.12 8.00
N GLY A 586 -6.81 8.00 6.71
CA GLY A 586 -8.16 7.72 6.24
C GLY A 586 -9.14 8.83 6.59
N SER A 587 -10.33 8.44 7.04
CA SER A 587 -11.34 9.31 7.62
C SER A 587 -10.90 9.89 8.98
N GLU A 588 -11.04 11.20 9.16
CA GLU A 588 -10.75 11.90 10.42
C GLU A 588 -11.63 11.41 11.58
N LYS A 589 -12.84 10.95 11.25
CA LYS A 589 -13.84 10.52 12.22
C LYS A 589 -13.43 9.22 12.91
N ASP A 590 -12.99 8.24 12.15
CA ASP A 590 -12.93 6.83 12.57
C ASP A 590 -11.82 6.01 11.92
N HIS A 591 -10.84 6.63 11.24
CA HIS A 591 -9.73 5.93 10.58
C HIS A 591 -10.16 4.92 9.49
N ALA A 592 -11.42 4.96 9.03
CA ALA A 592 -11.85 4.17 7.89
C ALA A 592 -11.03 4.56 6.65
N VAL A 593 -10.56 3.57 5.89
CA VAL A 593 -9.88 3.77 4.62
C VAL A 593 -10.62 3.07 3.50
N MET A 594 -10.40 3.54 2.28
CA MET A 594 -10.80 2.81 1.07
C MET A 594 -10.12 1.44 1.00
N TRP A 595 -10.83 0.46 0.44
CA TRP A 595 -10.37 -0.93 0.41
C TRP A 595 -9.06 -1.09 -0.36
N TYR A 596 -8.19 -1.96 0.16
CA TYR A 596 -7.03 -2.44 -0.59
C TYR A 596 -7.43 -3.57 -1.53
N SER A 597 -6.60 -3.81 -2.55
CA SER A 597 -6.62 -5.05 -3.33
C SER A 597 -5.24 -5.70 -3.31
N LEU A 598 -5.23 -7.03 -3.23
CA LEU A 598 -4.07 -7.84 -3.57
C LEU A 598 -4.45 -8.57 -4.86
N ALA A 599 -3.87 -8.13 -5.99
CA ALA A 599 -4.26 -8.62 -7.32
C ALA A 599 -4.28 -10.15 -7.37
N GLN A 600 -5.31 -10.70 -8.00
CA GLN A 600 -5.42 -12.14 -8.25
C GLN A 600 -5.34 -12.38 -9.74
N PHE A 601 -4.61 -13.40 -10.15
CA PHE A 601 -4.57 -13.85 -11.53
C PHE A 601 -5.37 -15.14 -11.59
N THR A 602 -6.49 -15.20 -12.30
CA THR A 602 -7.30 -16.43 -12.46
C THR A 602 -6.77 -17.34 -13.59
N ALA A 603 -5.96 -16.75 -14.46
CA ALA A 603 -5.13 -17.40 -15.46
C ALA A 603 -3.88 -16.53 -15.66
N PRO A 604 -2.79 -17.05 -16.29
CA PRO A 604 -1.56 -16.28 -16.51
C PRO A 604 -1.78 -14.86 -17.05
N ASN A 605 -2.76 -14.69 -17.95
CA ASN A 605 -3.09 -13.43 -18.61
C ASN A 605 -4.43 -12.81 -18.17
N LYS A 606 -5.03 -13.26 -17.06
CA LYS A 606 -6.36 -12.81 -16.63
C LYS A 606 -6.35 -12.35 -15.17
N ILE A 607 -6.39 -11.03 -15.00
CA ILE A 607 -6.42 -10.37 -13.69
C ILE A 607 -7.85 -10.25 -13.16
N GLN A 608 -7.97 -10.38 -11.84
CA GLN A 608 -9.16 -10.12 -11.05
C GLN A 608 -8.78 -9.26 -9.83
N ASN A 609 -9.44 -8.11 -9.70
CA ASN A 609 -9.27 -7.21 -8.56
C ASN A 609 -10.30 -7.53 -7.47
N ASN A 610 -9.89 -7.41 -6.20
CA ASN A 610 -10.67 -7.81 -5.02
C ASN A 610 -10.64 -6.73 -3.91
N PHE A 611 -11.45 -5.69 -4.06
CA PHE A 611 -11.54 -4.59 -3.09
C PHE A 611 -12.55 -4.92 -1.99
N THR A 612 -12.10 -5.39 -0.83
CA THR A 612 -13.06 -5.85 0.21
C THR A 612 -12.75 -5.46 1.65
N SER A 613 -11.57 -4.92 1.97
CA SER A 613 -11.11 -4.76 3.36
C SER A 613 -10.08 -3.65 3.52
N MET A 614 -9.87 -3.20 4.77
CA MET A 614 -8.92 -2.15 5.14
C MET A 614 -7.53 -2.68 5.53
N VAL A 615 -6.52 -1.82 5.43
CA VAL A 615 -5.14 -2.10 5.87
C VAL A 615 -4.43 -0.82 6.30
N ASP A 616 -3.72 -0.88 7.42
CA ASP A 616 -2.75 0.11 7.84
C ASP A 616 -1.35 -0.21 7.27
N VAL A 617 -1.03 0.34 6.10
CA VAL A 617 0.28 0.12 5.46
C VAL A 617 1.45 0.75 6.22
N SER A 618 1.16 1.65 7.17
CA SER A 618 2.17 2.19 8.08
C SER A 618 2.51 1.25 9.24
N ASN A 619 1.82 0.12 9.36
CA ASN A 619 2.05 -0.92 10.35
C ASN A 619 2.45 -2.24 9.67
N ALA A 620 3.72 -2.63 9.77
CA ALA A 620 4.26 -3.83 9.12
C ALA A 620 3.56 -5.14 9.54
N LEU A 621 3.01 -5.20 10.77
CA LEU A 621 2.22 -6.36 11.22
C LEU A 621 0.89 -6.42 10.46
N ASP A 622 0.20 -5.29 10.33
CA ASP A 622 -1.09 -5.21 9.61
C ASP A 622 -0.90 -5.36 8.09
N TYR A 623 0.22 -4.88 7.56
CA TYR A 623 0.62 -5.11 6.17
C TYR A 623 0.84 -6.61 5.89
N THR A 624 1.58 -7.29 6.77
CA THR A 624 1.79 -8.74 6.70
C THR A 624 0.45 -9.48 6.82
N ARG A 625 -0.40 -9.08 7.79
CA ARG A 625 -1.75 -9.61 7.98
C ARG A 625 -2.60 -9.51 6.70
N ALA A 626 -2.61 -8.34 6.08
CA ALA A 626 -3.39 -8.07 4.87
C ALA A 626 -2.95 -8.92 3.66
N ILE A 627 -1.66 -9.22 3.54
CA ILE A 627 -1.14 -10.15 2.51
C ILE A 627 -1.66 -11.55 2.75
N LEU A 628 -1.54 -12.06 3.99
CA LEU A 628 -1.99 -13.42 4.36
C LEU A 628 -3.50 -13.59 4.16
N ALA A 629 -4.28 -12.59 4.59
CA ALA A 629 -5.71 -12.54 4.36
C ALA A 629 -6.05 -12.48 2.87
N GLY A 630 -5.38 -11.61 2.11
CA GLY A 630 -5.62 -11.41 0.68
C GLY A 630 -5.39 -12.67 -0.16
N ARG A 631 -4.38 -13.48 0.19
CA ARG A 631 -4.09 -14.76 -0.51
C ARG A 631 -5.10 -15.87 -0.25
N ARG A 632 -5.91 -15.72 0.79
CA ARG A 632 -6.93 -16.72 1.19
C ARG A 632 -8.35 -16.25 0.85
N ARG A 633 -8.48 -15.18 0.05
CA ARG A 633 -9.76 -14.69 -0.47
C ARG A 633 -10.09 -15.38 -1.79
N GLY A 634 -11.33 -15.84 -1.95
CA GLY A 634 -11.77 -16.51 -3.17
C GLY A 634 -11.24 -17.95 -3.28
N THR A 635 -11.53 -18.59 -4.42
CA THR A 635 -11.16 -19.99 -4.70
C THR A 635 -10.51 -20.08 -6.08
N ASP A 636 -9.48 -20.93 -6.22
CA ASP A 636 -8.80 -21.30 -7.48
C ASP A 636 -8.29 -20.12 -8.32
N VAL A 637 -7.13 -19.58 -7.94
CA VAL A 637 -6.39 -18.60 -8.73
C VAL A 637 -5.10 -19.21 -9.29
N HIS A 638 -4.60 -18.68 -10.40
CA HIS A 638 -3.29 -18.99 -10.95
C HIS A 638 -2.16 -18.45 -10.06
N ASP A 639 -2.26 -17.18 -9.66
CA ASP A 639 -1.29 -16.54 -8.75
C ASP A 639 -1.86 -15.30 -8.05
N HIS A 640 -1.08 -14.74 -7.12
CA HIS A 640 -1.32 -13.50 -6.41
C HIS A 640 -0.22 -12.47 -6.71
N GLY A 641 -0.63 -11.20 -6.81
CA GLY A 641 0.27 -10.07 -6.96
C GLY A 641 1.24 -9.88 -5.79
N ALA A 642 2.28 -9.10 -6.04
CA ALA A 642 3.36 -8.82 -5.09
C ALA A 642 3.17 -7.50 -4.31
N TYR A 643 2.11 -6.75 -4.58
CA TYR A 643 1.89 -5.43 -4.01
C TYR A 643 0.47 -5.29 -3.46
N VAL A 644 0.37 -4.89 -2.19
CA VAL A 644 -0.91 -4.50 -1.57
C VAL A 644 -1.28 -3.12 -2.10
N ALA A 645 -2.16 -3.08 -3.10
CA ALA A 645 -2.59 -1.85 -3.73
C ALA A 645 -3.67 -1.17 -2.88
N THR A 646 -3.26 -0.21 -2.06
CA THR A 646 -4.21 0.67 -1.34
C THR A 646 -4.74 1.77 -2.24
N ARG A 647 -5.95 2.23 -1.96
CA ARG A 647 -6.57 3.40 -2.60
C ARG A 647 -6.41 4.68 -1.77
N GLU A 648 -6.08 4.52 -0.50
CA GLU A 648 -5.98 5.58 0.49
C GLU A 648 -5.09 5.13 1.66
N SER A 649 -4.45 6.10 2.32
CA SER A 649 -3.74 5.91 3.59
C SER A 649 -3.66 7.25 4.34
N ARG A 650 -2.53 7.97 4.28
CA ARG A 650 -2.39 9.31 4.87
C ARG A 650 -2.83 10.39 3.89
N HIS A 651 -3.54 11.37 4.42
CA HIS A 651 -3.79 12.67 3.81
C HIS A 651 -2.88 13.69 4.47
N ILE A 652 -1.79 14.05 3.81
CA ILE A 652 -0.85 15.04 4.35
C ILE A 652 -1.52 16.42 4.29
N LYS A 653 -1.46 17.18 5.38
CA LYS A 653 -1.94 18.56 5.39
C LYS A 653 -0.90 19.43 4.69
N GLY A 654 -1.27 19.98 3.54
CA GLY A 654 -0.52 21.00 2.85
C GLY A 654 -1.08 22.38 3.18
N ASP A 655 -0.53 23.41 2.51
CA ASP A 655 -1.01 24.79 2.64
C ASP A 655 -2.49 24.96 2.28
N VAL A 656 -3.04 24.03 1.50
CA VAL A 656 -4.46 23.91 1.17
C VAL A 656 -4.85 22.45 1.29
N VAL A 657 -5.91 22.17 2.07
CA VAL A 657 -6.60 20.88 2.09
C VAL A 657 -7.86 20.99 1.24
N MET A 658 -7.96 20.22 0.16
CA MET A 658 -9.17 20.17 -0.66
C MET A 658 -10.27 19.38 0.05
N LYS A 659 -11.48 19.96 0.12
CA LYS A 659 -12.70 19.30 0.61
C LYS A 659 -13.58 18.85 -0.55
N LEU A 660 -14.48 17.90 -0.32
CA LEU A 660 -15.50 17.50 -1.29
C LEU A 660 -16.40 18.69 -1.66
N THR A 661 -16.69 19.60 -0.72
CA THR A 661 -17.44 20.83 -1.05
C THR A 661 -16.70 21.73 -2.04
N ASP A 662 -15.36 21.80 -2.03
CA ASP A 662 -14.62 22.56 -3.04
C ASP A 662 -14.88 21.99 -4.44
N GLN A 663 -15.01 20.66 -4.56
CA GLN A 663 -15.31 19.98 -5.82
C GLN A 663 -16.76 20.21 -6.24
N LEU A 664 -17.72 20.03 -5.33
CA LEU A 664 -19.15 20.23 -5.60
C LEU A 664 -19.51 21.68 -5.95
N LEU A 665 -18.79 22.66 -5.39
CA LEU A 665 -18.91 24.08 -5.74
C LEU A 665 -18.06 24.51 -6.95
N GLN A 666 -17.32 23.56 -7.54
CA GLN A 666 -16.40 23.76 -8.67
C GLN A 666 -15.42 24.93 -8.43
N ARG A 667 -14.78 24.94 -7.25
CA ARG A 667 -13.84 25.98 -6.84
C ARG A 667 -12.69 26.12 -7.85
N ARG A 668 -12.28 27.36 -8.08
CA ARG A 668 -11.19 27.73 -9.01
C ARG A 668 -9.98 28.22 -8.22
N TRP A 669 -8.78 27.95 -8.71
CA TRP A 669 -7.55 28.22 -7.97
C TRP A 669 -6.56 29.12 -8.72
N PRO A 670 -6.10 30.25 -8.15
CA PRO A 670 -5.12 31.09 -8.83
C PRO A 670 -3.81 30.34 -9.12
N ASP A 671 -3.47 29.37 -8.27
CA ASP A 671 -2.27 28.53 -8.32
C ASP A 671 -2.53 27.14 -8.91
N VAL A 672 -3.50 26.97 -9.81
CA VAL A 672 -3.77 25.67 -10.46
C VAL A 672 -2.55 25.15 -11.23
N ILE A 673 -2.25 23.85 -11.09
CA ILE A 673 -1.16 23.16 -11.82
C ILE A 673 -1.61 21.88 -12.55
N ASN A 674 -2.82 21.39 -12.28
CA ASN A 674 -3.39 20.27 -13.01
C ASN A 674 -4.91 20.35 -12.96
N VAL A 675 -5.59 19.65 -13.86
CA VAL A 675 -7.03 19.42 -13.82
C VAL A 675 -7.23 17.91 -13.79
N HIS A 676 -8.03 17.41 -12.86
CA HIS A 676 -8.38 15.99 -12.75
C HIS A 676 -9.81 15.77 -13.23
N PHE A 677 -10.14 14.55 -13.63
CA PHE A 677 -11.49 14.21 -14.08
C PHE A 677 -11.89 12.85 -13.57
N SER A 678 -12.95 12.77 -12.75
CA SER A 678 -13.45 11.50 -12.26
C SER A 678 -14.85 11.60 -11.68
N ASN A 679 -15.49 10.44 -11.51
CA ASN A 679 -16.55 10.23 -10.54
C ASN A 679 -16.01 10.09 -9.11
N HIS A 680 -16.89 10.14 -8.12
CA HIS A 680 -16.57 9.91 -6.71
C HIS A 680 -16.47 8.40 -6.38
N ASP A 681 -15.37 7.74 -6.75
CA ASP A 681 -15.19 6.28 -6.60
C ASP A 681 -14.49 5.86 -5.28
N VAL A 682 -15.17 6.03 -4.13
CA VAL A 682 -14.60 5.78 -2.77
C VAL A 682 -14.13 4.32 -2.62
N LYS A 683 -14.93 3.30 -2.96
CA LYS A 683 -14.63 1.88 -2.62
C LYS A 683 -14.32 1.70 -1.13
N GLY A 684 -15.29 2.03 -0.29
CA GLY A 684 -15.14 2.16 1.17
C GLY A 684 -16.38 2.84 1.76
N VAL A 685 -16.37 3.09 3.07
CA VAL A 685 -17.38 3.90 3.75
C VAL A 685 -17.13 5.37 3.46
N SER A 686 -18.12 6.11 2.96
CA SER A 686 -18.05 7.58 2.88
C SER A 686 -18.39 8.21 4.23
N GLY A 687 -17.59 9.20 4.64
CA GLY A 687 -17.84 9.99 5.85
C GLY A 687 -18.62 11.28 5.58
N ALA A 688 -18.65 11.72 4.32
CA ALA A 688 -19.21 13.01 3.92
C ALA A 688 -20.70 13.13 4.21
N ASP A 689 -21.07 14.24 4.85
CA ASP A 689 -22.46 14.57 5.13
C ASP A 689 -23.29 14.70 3.84
N TRP A 690 -22.68 15.14 2.72
CA TRP A 690 -23.32 15.20 1.40
C TRP A 690 -23.84 13.83 0.92
N VAL A 691 -22.98 12.81 0.95
CA VAL A 691 -23.33 11.45 0.51
C VAL A 691 -24.38 10.86 1.44
N ASN A 692 -24.25 11.09 2.74
CA ASN A 692 -25.18 10.62 3.75
C ASN A 692 -26.59 11.21 3.61
N VAL A 693 -26.77 12.44 3.12
CA VAL A 693 -28.11 13.01 2.83
C VAL A 693 -28.64 12.68 1.43
N GLY A 694 -27.91 11.86 0.67
CA GLY A 694 -28.31 11.36 -0.64
C GLY A 694 -27.68 12.07 -1.83
N LEU A 695 -26.82 13.07 -1.62
CA LEU A 695 -26.09 13.71 -2.72
C LEU A 695 -24.86 12.89 -3.07
N ILE A 696 -24.98 12.07 -4.10
CA ILE A 696 -23.84 11.40 -4.70
C ILE A 696 -23.18 12.37 -5.71
N PRO A 697 -21.88 12.70 -5.58
CA PRO A 697 -21.23 13.64 -6.48
C PRO A 697 -21.28 13.19 -7.95
N PRO A 698 -21.52 14.13 -8.90
CA PRO A 698 -21.45 13.85 -10.33
C PRO A 698 -20.01 13.62 -10.82
N ASN A 699 -19.86 13.31 -12.10
CA ASN A 699 -18.55 13.33 -12.76
C ASN A 699 -18.08 14.78 -12.91
N LEU A 700 -16.94 15.13 -12.30
CA LEU A 700 -16.45 16.52 -12.23
C LEU A 700 -15.05 16.66 -12.81
N GLU A 701 -14.79 17.83 -13.40
CA GLU A 701 -13.43 18.33 -13.58
C GLU A 701 -13.00 19.15 -12.36
N ILE A 702 -11.83 18.85 -11.81
CA ILE A 702 -11.37 19.39 -10.53
C ILE A 702 -10.00 20.02 -10.71
N GLU A 703 -9.88 21.31 -10.43
CA GLU A 703 -8.61 22.01 -10.46
C GLU A 703 -7.76 21.68 -9.24
N ILE A 704 -6.50 21.29 -9.46
CA ILE A 704 -5.53 20.95 -8.41
C ILE A 704 -4.57 22.14 -8.21
N PRO A 705 -4.66 22.88 -7.09
CA PRO A 705 -3.72 23.95 -6.74
C PRO A 705 -2.34 23.44 -6.34
N TYR A 706 -1.31 24.23 -6.64
CA TYR A 706 0.07 23.94 -6.26
C TYR A 706 0.26 23.78 -4.76
N ARG A 707 -0.46 24.58 -3.96
CA ARG A 707 -0.39 24.54 -2.49
C ARG A 707 -0.82 23.21 -1.86
N MET A 708 -1.57 22.36 -2.57
CA MET A 708 -1.85 20.99 -2.08
C MET A 708 -0.61 20.08 -2.08
N LEU A 709 0.42 20.42 -2.86
CA LEU A 709 1.65 19.63 -2.98
C LEU A 709 2.69 20.05 -1.92
N LEU A 710 2.45 21.12 -1.17
CA LEU A 710 3.39 21.69 -0.21
C LEU A 710 2.96 21.33 1.22
N PRO A 711 3.58 20.33 1.87
CA PRO A 711 3.25 19.96 3.25
C PRO A 711 3.40 21.17 4.20
N GLU A 712 2.43 21.38 5.08
CA GLU A 712 2.43 22.52 6.01
C GLU A 712 3.68 22.49 6.91
N GLY A 713 4.38 23.63 6.99
CA GLY A 713 5.55 23.80 7.87
C GLY A 713 6.87 23.18 7.39
N LEU A 714 6.88 22.47 6.25
CA LEU A 714 8.09 21.85 5.69
C LEU A 714 8.60 22.55 4.43
N GLU A 715 9.91 22.48 4.19
CA GLU A 715 10.57 22.91 2.96
C GLU A 715 11.22 21.71 2.24
N GLY A 716 11.60 21.87 0.97
CA GLY A 716 12.39 20.87 0.22
C GLY A 716 11.66 19.60 -0.22
N LEU A 717 10.34 19.50 0.04
CA LEU A 717 9.50 18.36 -0.34
C LEU A 717 8.25 18.79 -1.12
N LEU A 718 7.93 18.09 -2.22
CA LEU A 718 6.61 18.10 -2.87
C LEU A 718 5.90 16.77 -2.67
N LEU A 719 4.59 16.79 -2.45
CA LEU A 719 3.74 15.61 -2.49
C LEU A 719 3.27 15.33 -3.91
N ALA A 720 3.27 14.06 -4.32
CA ALA A 720 2.62 13.60 -5.53
C ALA A 720 1.96 12.23 -5.31
N GLY A 721 0.81 11.97 -5.92
CA GLY A 721 0.09 10.70 -5.73
C GLY A 721 -1.04 10.81 -4.71
N LYS A 722 -1.43 9.68 -4.11
CA LYS A 722 -2.67 9.55 -3.32
C LYS A 722 -2.63 10.24 -1.95
N ALA A 723 -1.44 10.56 -1.43
CA ALA A 723 -1.28 11.24 -0.14
C ALA A 723 -1.34 12.77 -0.23
N ILE A 724 -1.71 13.30 -1.41
CA ILE A 724 -1.91 14.73 -1.64
C ILE A 724 -2.94 15.32 -0.67
N SER A 725 -2.85 16.63 -0.42
CA SER A 725 -3.67 17.28 0.60
C SER A 725 -5.15 17.41 0.25
N ALA A 726 -5.93 16.41 0.65
CA ALA A 726 -7.37 16.34 0.48
C ALA A 726 -8.03 15.67 1.70
N THR A 727 -9.34 15.83 1.85
CA THR A 727 -10.12 15.03 2.80
C THR A 727 -10.38 13.62 2.24
N HIS A 728 -10.78 12.71 3.13
CA HIS A 728 -11.17 11.33 2.78
C HIS A 728 -12.14 11.25 1.59
N ASP A 729 -13.19 12.07 1.59
CA ASP A 729 -14.22 12.06 0.56
C ASP A 729 -13.90 12.96 -0.65
N ALA A 730 -12.90 13.85 -0.56
CA ALA A 730 -12.40 14.59 -1.72
C ALA A 730 -11.42 13.76 -2.57
N LEU A 731 -10.60 12.93 -1.94
CA LEU A 731 -9.58 12.13 -2.61
C LEU A 731 -10.07 11.23 -3.77
N PRO A 732 -11.24 10.54 -3.70
CA PRO A 732 -11.66 9.57 -4.71
C PRO A 732 -11.62 10.09 -6.14
N ALA A 733 -11.98 11.36 -6.34
CA ALA A 733 -12.10 11.96 -7.67
C ALA A 733 -10.78 12.52 -8.23
N ILE A 734 -9.74 12.65 -7.40
CA ILE A 734 -8.46 13.29 -7.77
C ILE A 734 -7.25 12.34 -7.72
N ARG A 735 -7.50 11.03 -7.79
CA ARG A 735 -6.46 9.99 -7.68
C ARG A 735 -6.41 9.00 -8.83
N MET A 736 -7.04 9.33 -9.97
CA MET A 736 -7.04 8.45 -11.13
C MET A 736 -5.64 8.33 -11.73
N GLN A 737 -5.27 7.15 -12.26
CA GLN A 737 -3.88 6.89 -12.65
C GLN A 737 -3.37 7.89 -13.70
N ALA A 738 -4.19 8.27 -14.70
CA ALA A 738 -3.81 9.26 -15.71
C ALA A 738 -3.62 10.66 -15.11
N ASP A 739 -4.48 11.03 -14.17
CA ASP A 739 -4.38 12.30 -13.44
C ASP A 739 -3.12 12.37 -12.57
N LEU A 740 -2.77 11.25 -11.92
CA LEU A 740 -1.57 11.12 -11.10
C LEU A 740 -0.28 11.09 -11.93
N GLU A 741 -0.29 10.48 -13.12
CA GLU A 741 0.83 10.56 -14.08
C GLU A 741 1.09 12.03 -14.45
N ASN A 742 0.05 12.78 -14.81
CA ASN A 742 0.16 14.22 -15.10
C ASN A 742 0.58 15.06 -13.89
N LEU A 743 0.08 14.73 -12.71
CA LEU A 743 0.46 15.42 -11.46
C LEU A 743 1.94 15.20 -11.13
N GLY A 744 2.45 13.97 -11.34
CA GLY A 744 3.86 13.65 -11.15
C GLY A 744 4.76 14.50 -12.04
N ALA A 745 4.42 14.64 -13.32
CA ALA A 745 5.14 15.51 -14.23
C ALA A 745 5.07 17.00 -13.83
N ALA A 746 3.89 17.49 -13.41
CA ALA A 746 3.74 18.86 -12.94
C ALA A 746 4.59 19.15 -11.68
N ALA A 747 4.64 18.21 -10.73
CA ALA A 747 5.50 18.29 -9.55
C ALA A 747 7.00 18.32 -9.95
N ALA A 748 7.40 17.49 -10.92
CA ALA A 748 8.76 17.47 -11.43
C ALA A 748 9.17 18.80 -12.08
N LEU A 749 8.30 19.40 -12.92
CA LEU A 749 8.58 20.70 -13.52
C LEU A 749 8.72 21.81 -12.48
N ALA A 750 7.91 21.78 -11.42
CA ALA A 750 8.02 22.69 -10.29
C ALA A 750 9.35 22.51 -9.52
N ALA A 751 9.74 21.26 -9.23
CA ALA A 751 11.00 20.95 -8.57
C ALA A 751 12.21 21.39 -9.42
N VAL A 752 12.18 21.12 -10.73
CA VAL A 752 13.21 21.56 -11.69
C VAL A 752 13.31 23.07 -11.74
N GLN A 753 12.18 23.79 -11.74
CA GLN A 753 12.17 25.25 -11.71
C GLN A 753 12.83 25.77 -10.42
N ALA A 754 12.51 25.18 -9.27
CA ALA A 754 13.10 25.56 -7.98
C ALA A 754 14.61 25.34 -7.96
N VAL A 755 15.07 24.16 -8.37
CA VAL A 755 16.49 23.78 -8.48
C VAL A 755 17.25 24.75 -9.39
N ARG A 756 16.76 24.98 -10.63
CA ARG A 756 17.43 25.85 -11.60
C ARG A 756 17.49 27.30 -11.15
N ALA A 757 16.46 27.78 -10.46
CA ALA A 757 16.40 29.15 -9.97
C ALA A 757 17.10 29.34 -8.60
N GLY A 758 17.51 28.25 -7.94
CA GLY A 758 18.12 28.31 -6.60
C GLY A 758 17.15 28.82 -5.53
N VAL A 759 15.84 28.58 -5.68
CA VAL A 759 14.80 29.03 -4.75
C VAL A 759 14.16 27.86 -4.00
N SER A 760 13.44 28.14 -2.91
CA SER A 760 12.63 27.11 -2.26
C SER A 760 11.47 26.68 -3.16
N LEU A 761 10.91 25.49 -2.91
CA LEU A 761 9.74 25.01 -3.65
C LEU A 761 8.55 25.96 -3.49
N ARG A 762 8.39 26.60 -2.34
CA ARG A 762 7.36 27.63 -2.14
C ARG A 762 7.63 28.93 -2.91
N GLY A 763 8.89 29.19 -3.24
CA GLY A 763 9.36 30.42 -3.88
C GLY A 763 9.35 30.40 -5.41
N ILE A 764 8.80 29.37 -6.05
CA ILE A 764 8.75 29.30 -7.51
C ILE A 764 7.79 30.33 -8.11
N ASP A 765 8.09 30.78 -9.34
CA ASP A 765 7.21 31.64 -10.12
C ASP A 765 6.17 30.80 -10.89
N LEU A 766 4.90 30.88 -10.49
CA LEU A 766 3.83 30.02 -11.02
C LEU A 766 3.39 30.33 -12.46
N PRO A 767 3.22 31.59 -12.92
CA PRO A 767 2.77 31.88 -14.28
C PRO A 767 3.62 31.24 -15.40
N PRO A 768 4.97 31.20 -15.34
CA PRO A 768 5.77 30.41 -16.28
C PRO A 768 5.46 28.91 -16.25
N LEU A 769 5.34 28.31 -15.06
CA LEU A 769 4.97 26.91 -14.90
C LEU A 769 3.58 26.63 -15.49
N GLN A 770 2.59 27.46 -15.17
CA GLN A 770 1.23 27.34 -15.69
C GLN A 770 1.17 27.46 -17.21
N ARG A 771 1.93 28.39 -17.80
CA ARG A 771 2.05 28.50 -19.26
C ARG A 771 2.67 27.25 -19.88
N ARG A 772 3.69 26.66 -19.23
CA ARG A 772 4.26 25.39 -19.68
C ARG A 772 3.23 24.26 -19.60
N LEU A 773 2.53 24.12 -18.48
CA LEU A 773 1.51 23.09 -18.28
C LEU A 773 0.32 23.23 -19.25
N ALA A 774 -0.05 24.46 -19.61
CA ALA A 774 -1.04 24.73 -20.66
C ALA A 774 -0.54 24.28 -22.04
N ALA A 775 0.74 24.51 -22.36
CA ALA A 775 1.35 24.01 -23.61
C ALA A 775 1.41 22.48 -23.67
N GLU A 776 1.49 21.80 -22.52
CA GLU A 776 1.37 20.34 -22.40
C GLU A 776 -0.09 19.84 -22.43
N GLY A 777 -1.08 20.73 -22.50
CA GLY A 777 -2.51 20.40 -22.53
C GLY A 777 -3.12 20.04 -21.18
N LEU A 778 -2.43 20.33 -20.07
CA LEU A 778 -2.90 20.03 -18.71
C LEU A 778 -3.76 21.14 -18.11
N LEU A 779 -3.56 22.38 -18.56
CA LEU A 779 -4.29 23.55 -18.10
C LEU A 779 -4.96 24.32 -19.26
N PRO A 780 -6.05 25.06 -18.98
CA PRO A 780 -6.55 26.08 -19.89
C PRO A 780 -5.49 27.16 -20.18
N GLY A 781 -5.43 27.66 -21.41
CA GLY A 781 -4.43 28.65 -21.83
C GLY A 781 -4.45 29.99 -21.08
N ASN A 782 -5.57 30.34 -20.44
CA ASN A 782 -5.72 31.54 -19.62
C ASN A 782 -5.42 31.33 -18.13
N ALA A 783 -4.99 30.13 -17.70
CA ALA A 783 -4.79 29.81 -16.29
C ALA A 783 -3.81 30.77 -15.59
N ALA A 784 -2.75 31.20 -16.29
CA ALA A 784 -1.72 32.10 -15.76
C ALA A 784 -2.17 33.56 -15.61
N ASP A 785 -3.14 34.00 -16.42
CA ASP A 785 -3.50 35.42 -16.55
C ASP A 785 -4.92 35.72 -16.02
N ARG A 786 -5.64 34.71 -15.51
CA ARG A 786 -7.01 34.88 -15.01
C ARG A 786 -7.03 35.58 -13.66
N THR A 787 -7.99 36.48 -13.49
CA THR A 787 -8.38 37.01 -12.17
C THR A 787 -9.66 36.32 -11.74
N LEU A 788 -9.67 35.75 -10.53
CA LEU A 788 -10.82 35.02 -9.99
C LEU A 788 -11.56 35.87 -8.95
N CYS A 789 -12.88 35.75 -8.87
CA CYS A 789 -13.69 36.32 -7.80
C CYS A 789 -14.67 35.30 -7.20
N PRO A 790 -15.19 35.59 -5.99
CA PRO A 790 -16.30 34.85 -5.43
C PRO A 790 -17.64 35.12 -6.12
N ILE A 791 -18.61 34.27 -5.79
CA ILE A 791 -20.03 34.46 -6.13
C ILE A 791 -20.73 34.89 -4.84
N ALA A 792 -21.35 36.07 -4.85
CA ALA A 792 -22.14 36.59 -3.74
C ALA A 792 -23.60 36.71 -4.16
N TYR A 793 -24.52 36.43 -3.25
CA TYR A 793 -25.96 36.41 -3.50
C TYR A 793 -26.67 37.54 -2.76
N THR A 794 -27.44 38.33 -3.49
CA THR A 794 -28.48 39.23 -2.93
C THR A 794 -29.62 38.43 -2.30
N ASP A 795 -30.44 39.07 -1.46
CA ASP A 795 -31.59 38.41 -0.84
C ASP A 795 -32.58 37.88 -1.88
N GLU A 796 -32.81 38.63 -2.98
CA GLU A 796 -33.64 38.16 -4.10
C GLU A 796 -33.02 36.98 -4.86
N GLU A 797 -31.70 36.87 -4.92
CA GLU A 797 -31.00 35.72 -5.49
C GLU A 797 -31.07 34.51 -4.57
N LEU A 798 -31.00 34.70 -3.26
CA LEU A 798 -31.19 33.61 -2.29
C LEU A 798 -32.61 33.03 -2.34
N GLU A 799 -33.64 33.88 -2.49
CA GLU A 799 -35.01 33.40 -2.70
C GLU A 799 -35.13 32.57 -3.98
N ARG A 800 -34.58 33.06 -5.10
CA ARG A 800 -34.57 32.31 -6.37
C ARG A 800 -33.79 31.00 -6.27
N LEU A 801 -32.67 31.00 -5.54
CA LEU A 801 -31.86 29.81 -5.35
C LEU A 801 -32.62 28.74 -4.55
N VAL A 802 -33.30 29.11 -3.47
CA VAL A 802 -34.17 28.20 -2.70
C VAL A 802 -35.34 27.71 -3.55
N ASP A 803 -35.88 28.56 -4.43
CA ASP A 803 -36.94 28.17 -5.36
C ASP A 803 -36.48 27.22 -6.46
N SER A 804 -35.20 27.21 -6.81
CA SER A 804 -34.61 26.28 -7.78
C SER A 804 -34.34 24.87 -7.25
N ILE A 805 -34.62 24.58 -5.96
CA ILE A 805 -34.44 23.23 -5.42
C ILE A 805 -35.35 22.25 -6.17
N GLU A 806 -34.73 21.25 -6.82
CA GLU A 806 -35.46 20.31 -7.67
C GLU A 806 -36.32 19.37 -6.81
N ALA A 807 -37.64 19.42 -7.01
CA ALA A 807 -38.58 18.63 -6.22
C ALA A 807 -38.69 17.19 -6.71
N ASP A 808 -38.48 16.92 -8.01
CA ASP A 808 -38.79 15.62 -8.61
C ASP A 808 -37.55 14.75 -8.86
N MET A 809 -36.35 15.35 -8.83
CA MET A 809 -35.09 14.63 -9.02
C MET A 809 -34.45 14.28 -7.66
N PRO A 810 -34.21 13.00 -7.34
CA PRO A 810 -33.44 12.62 -6.16
C PRO A 810 -31.99 13.12 -6.25
N LEU A 811 -31.38 13.43 -5.11
CA LEU A 811 -30.02 13.99 -5.07
C LEU A 811 -28.94 13.02 -5.62
N TYR A 812 -29.16 11.71 -5.55
CA TYR A 812 -28.20 10.73 -6.08
C TYR A 812 -28.19 10.69 -7.61
N GLU A 813 -29.21 11.25 -8.26
CA GLU A 813 -29.35 11.24 -9.73
C GLU A 813 -28.25 12.07 -10.42
N TYR A 814 -27.64 13.05 -9.73
CA TYR A 814 -26.46 13.76 -10.24
C TYR A 814 -25.32 12.81 -10.62
N SER A 815 -25.22 11.66 -9.97
CA SER A 815 -24.19 10.64 -10.26
C SER A 815 -24.53 9.69 -11.39
N ASN A 816 -25.77 9.70 -11.89
CA ASN A 816 -26.26 8.79 -12.92
C ASN A 816 -25.81 9.23 -14.32
N MET A 817 -24.49 9.35 -14.49
CA MET A 817 -23.82 9.89 -15.67
C MET A 817 -22.93 8.85 -16.34
N ARG A 818 -22.83 8.91 -17.67
CA ARG A 818 -21.89 8.09 -18.42
C ARG A 818 -20.45 8.52 -18.13
N MET A 819 -19.52 7.60 -18.25
CA MET A 819 -18.09 7.82 -17.92
C MET A 819 -17.43 8.99 -18.68
N ASN A 820 -17.97 9.38 -19.84
CA ASN A 820 -17.45 10.48 -20.67
C ASN A 820 -18.21 11.81 -20.50
N GLU A 821 -19.21 11.86 -19.63
CA GLU A 821 -19.96 13.07 -19.34
C GLU A 821 -19.30 13.84 -18.19
N ILE A 822 -19.33 15.17 -18.29
CA ILE A 822 -18.83 16.11 -17.28
C ILE A 822 -20.01 16.97 -16.84
N TYR A 823 -20.18 17.15 -15.55
CA TYR A 823 -21.19 18.03 -14.99
C TYR A 823 -20.62 19.43 -14.81
N GLU A 824 -21.20 20.42 -15.48
CA GLU A 824 -20.71 21.82 -15.49
C GLU A 824 -21.63 22.79 -14.73
N GLY A 825 -22.87 22.39 -14.43
CA GLY A 825 -23.87 23.26 -13.78
C GLY A 825 -23.62 23.47 -12.28
N PRO A 826 -24.22 24.51 -11.65
CA PRO A 826 -24.29 24.57 -10.20
C PRO A 826 -25.26 23.50 -9.67
N ILE A 827 -24.99 22.96 -8.47
CA ILE A 827 -25.90 22.04 -7.77
C ILE A 827 -26.68 22.86 -6.75
N PRO A 828 -27.98 23.19 -6.98
CA PRO A 828 -28.71 24.12 -6.12
C PRO A 828 -28.70 23.71 -4.64
N PHE A 829 -28.81 22.42 -4.35
CA PHE A 829 -28.76 21.92 -2.98
C PHE A 829 -27.43 22.23 -2.27
N VAL A 830 -26.30 22.09 -2.97
CA VAL A 830 -24.97 22.40 -2.44
C VAL A 830 -24.81 23.90 -2.26
N GLU A 831 -25.24 24.70 -3.23
CA GLU A 831 -25.19 26.16 -3.16
C GLU A 831 -25.93 26.68 -1.92
N ILE A 832 -27.19 26.25 -1.74
CA ILE A 832 -28.04 26.60 -0.60
C ILE A 832 -27.34 26.23 0.72
N CYS A 833 -26.88 24.98 0.84
CA CYS A 833 -26.31 24.48 2.08
C CYS A 833 -24.94 25.08 2.40
N SER A 834 -24.24 25.64 1.40
CA SER A 834 -22.90 26.22 1.58
C SER A 834 -22.86 27.73 1.85
N VAL A 835 -24.00 28.43 1.72
CA VAL A 835 -24.17 29.85 2.12
C VAL A 835 -24.09 30.02 3.65
N GLY A 836 -24.36 28.96 4.41
CA GLY A 836 -24.37 28.98 5.87
C GLY A 836 -25.63 29.62 6.47
N PRO A 837 -25.58 30.14 7.71
CA PRO A 837 -26.77 30.53 8.46
C PRO A 837 -27.70 31.57 7.80
N ARG A 838 -27.18 32.37 6.85
CA ARG A 838 -27.99 33.40 6.15
C ARG A 838 -29.13 32.80 5.33
N ILE A 839 -29.00 31.55 4.88
CA ILE A 839 -30.03 30.88 4.08
C ILE A 839 -31.25 30.42 4.89
N VAL A 840 -31.10 30.26 6.21
CA VAL A 840 -32.11 29.63 7.10
C VAL A 840 -33.49 30.31 7.01
N PRO A 841 -33.62 31.65 7.11
CA PRO A 841 -34.93 32.29 7.05
C PRO A 841 -35.65 32.10 5.70
N PHE A 842 -34.89 31.93 4.61
CA PHE A 842 -35.44 31.69 3.28
C PHE A 842 -35.96 30.26 3.16
N LEU A 843 -35.19 29.28 3.66
CA LEU A 843 -35.60 27.88 3.74
C LEU A 843 -36.85 27.67 4.60
N GLU A 844 -36.94 28.33 5.77
CA GLU A 844 -38.10 28.21 6.66
C GLU A 844 -39.38 28.79 6.02
N ARG A 845 -39.28 29.94 5.34
CA ARG A 845 -40.40 30.52 4.57
C ARG A 845 -40.84 29.59 3.44
N ALA A 846 -39.89 29.00 2.72
CA ALA A 846 -40.19 28.06 1.64
C ALA A 846 -40.81 26.76 2.17
N LEU A 847 -40.32 26.23 3.29
CA LEU A 847 -40.84 25.01 3.92
C LEU A 847 -42.31 25.17 4.30
N GLY A 848 -42.70 26.30 4.89
CA GLY A 848 -44.08 26.57 5.29
C GLY A 848 -45.08 26.69 4.15
N ARG A 849 -44.62 26.77 2.90
CA ARG A 849 -45.45 26.88 1.68
C ARG A 849 -45.33 25.66 0.77
N SER A 850 -44.58 24.63 1.18
CA SER A 850 -44.28 23.47 0.35
C SER A 850 -44.97 22.21 0.84
N GLU A 851 -45.32 21.33 -0.10
CA GLU A 851 -45.85 19.99 0.18
C GLU A 851 -45.02 18.93 -0.55
N GLY A 852 -45.32 17.65 -0.29
CA GLY A 852 -44.70 16.51 -0.96
C GLY A 852 -43.17 16.49 -0.87
N THR A 853 -42.55 16.08 -1.97
CA THR A 853 -41.11 15.89 -2.08
C THR A 853 -40.29 17.17 -1.92
N ARG A 854 -40.79 18.33 -2.36
CA ARG A 854 -40.14 19.63 -2.13
C ARG A 854 -40.02 19.94 -0.64
N ARG A 855 -41.08 19.68 0.13
CA ARG A 855 -41.08 19.88 1.60
C ARG A 855 -39.98 19.05 2.28
N ILE A 856 -39.77 17.81 1.82
CA ILE A 856 -38.71 16.93 2.32
C ILE A 856 -37.33 17.51 1.99
N ARG A 857 -37.10 17.94 0.74
CA ARG A 857 -35.81 18.50 0.29
C ARG A 857 -35.40 19.75 1.08
N LEU A 858 -36.36 20.65 1.31
CA LEU A 858 -36.15 21.83 2.15
C LEU A 858 -35.84 21.46 3.60
N ALA A 859 -36.49 20.41 4.13
CA ALA A 859 -36.22 19.91 5.47
C ALA A 859 -34.81 19.28 5.60
N GLN A 860 -34.33 18.56 4.57
CA GLN A 860 -32.96 18.07 4.51
C GLN A 860 -31.95 19.23 4.47
N ALA A 861 -32.20 20.25 3.65
CA ALA A 861 -31.35 21.45 3.58
C ALA A 861 -31.29 22.18 4.94
N LEU A 862 -32.43 22.35 5.61
CA LEU A 862 -32.49 22.93 6.96
C LEU A 862 -31.66 22.12 7.97
N ALA A 863 -31.73 20.80 7.94
CA ALA A 863 -30.94 19.95 8.83
C ALA A 863 -29.43 20.09 8.57
N MET A 864 -29.02 20.12 7.28
CA MET A 864 -27.62 20.35 6.88
C MET A 864 -27.07 21.68 7.41
N VAL A 865 -27.86 22.76 7.35
CA VAL A 865 -27.45 24.06 7.90
C VAL A 865 -27.69 24.21 9.41
N GLY A 866 -28.12 23.14 10.09
CA GLY A 866 -28.24 23.08 11.55
C GLY A 866 -29.55 23.61 12.13
N SER A 867 -30.59 23.83 11.30
CA SER A 867 -31.94 24.16 11.77
C SER A 867 -32.79 22.90 11.99
N ASN A 868 -33.54 22.88 13.09
CA ASN A 868 -34.48 21.80 13.42
C ASN A 868 -35.92 22.06 12.91
N ALA A 869 -36.15 23.16 12.18
CA ALA A 869 -37.47 23.50 11.66
C ALA A 869 -38.03 22.44 10.70
N GLY A 870 -37.14 21.73 9.99
CA GLY A 870 -37.49 20.63 9.08
C GLY A 870 -37.82 19.30 9.75
N VAL A 871 -37.50 19.10 11.04
CA VAL A 871 -37.61 17.81 11.73
C VAL A 871 -39.02 17.19 11.66
N PRO A 872 -40.14 17.93 11.87
CA PRO A 872 -41.47 17.37 11.70
C PRO A 872 -41.70 16.73 10.33
N ALA A 873 -41.23 17.37 9.26
CA ALA A 873 -41.41 16.88 7.89
C ALA A 873 -40.57 15.62 7.63
N LEU A 874 -39.34 15.54 8.16
CA LEU A 874 -38.51 14.35 8.05
C LEU A 874 -39.11 13.16 8.83
N VAL A 875 -39.58 13.38 10.06
CA VAL A 875 -40.21 12.34 10.87
C VAL A 875 -41.50 11.83 10.21
N GLU A 876 -42.33 12.74 9.71
CA GLU A 876 -43.57 12.42 8.99
C GLU A 876 -43.28 11.58 7.73
N ALA A 877 -42.26 11.97 6.94
CA ALA A 877 -41.87 11.24 5.74
C ALA A 877 -41.38 9.81 6.06
N ILE A 878 -40.49 9.65 7.04
CA ILE A 878 -39.93 8.34 7.40
C ILE A 878 -41.01 7.42 7.97
N LEU A 879 -41.76 7.90 8.98
CA LEU A 879 -42.75 7.05 9.63
C LEU A 879 -43.97 6.78 8.75
N GLY A 880 -44.29 7.68 7.82
CA GLY A 880 -45.36 7.48 6.84
C GLY A 880 -45.13 6.29 5.92
N GLU A 881 -43.88 5.96 5.61
CA GLU A 881 -43.50 4.83 4.77
C GLU A 881 -43.30 3.52 5.57
N TRP A 882 -43.08 3.60 6.89
CA TRP A 882 -42.67 2.47 7.74
C TRP A 882 -43.84 1.74 8.43
N ASN A 883 -44.93 1.53 7.69
CA ASN A 883 -46.13 0.83 8.19
C ASN A 883 -46.00 -0.71 8.17
N GLY A 884 -44.94 -1.25 7.57
CA GLY A 884 -44.70 -2.69 7.41
C GLY A 884 -43.97 -3.38 8.57
N ALA A 885 -43.60 -4.65 8.34
CA ALA A 885 -42.84 -5.48 9.29
C ALA A 885 -41.32 -5.47 9.04
N GLU A 886 -40.86 -4.83 7.97
CA GLU A 886 -39.46 -4.77 7.54
C GLU A 886 -39.06 -3.33 7.19
N LEU A 887 -37.75 -3.05 7.18
CA LEU A 887 -37.20 -1.78 6.71
C LEU A 887 -37.36 -1.66 5.17
N PRO A 888 -37.67 -0.48 4.64
CA PRO A 888 -37.80 -0.31 3.19
C PRO A 888 -36.48 -0.62 2.46
N PRO A 889 -36.52 -1.41 1.37
CA PRO A 889 -35.36 -1.57 0.50
C PRO A 889 -35.17 -0.32 -0.37
N ARG A 890 -34.02 -0.22 -1.03
CA ARG A 890 -33.79 0.71 -2.13
C ARG A 890 -34.79 0.48 -3.25
N THR A 891 -35.22 1.56 -3.89
CA THR A 891 -36.24 1.56 -4.95
C THR A 891 -35.66 1.94 -6.32
N ALA A 892 -34.64 2.81 -6.35
CA ALA A 892 -34.04 3.32 -7.57
C ALA A 892 -32.83 2.47 -8.01
N ASP A 893 -32.72 2.18 -9.30
CA ASP A 893 -31.53 1.57 -9.92
C ASP A 893 -30.64 2.65 -10.53
N ILE A 894 -29.40 2.77 -10.03
CA ILE A 894 -28.42 3.75 -10.52
C ILE A 894 -27.15 3.04 -10.98
N MET A 895 -26.38 3.68 -11.86
CA MET A 895 -25.11 3.11 -12.29
C MET A 895 -24.13 2.94 -11.11
N TYR A 896 -23.29 1.90 -11.18
CA TYR A 896 -22.15 1.66 -10.29
C TYR A 896 -22.46 1.34 -8.81
N VAL A 897 -23.68 0.91 -8.47
CA VAL A 897 -24.03 0.41 -7.12
C VAL A 897 -23.17 -0.79 -6.73
N GLN A 898 -22.65 -0.77 -5.50
CA GLN A 898 -21.76 -1.78 -4.95
C GLN A 898 -22.25 -2.33 -3.62
N LEU A 899 -21.51 -3.31 -3.09
CA LEU A 899 -21.81 -4.01 -1.85
C LEU A 899 -21.67 -3.07 -0.63
N PRO A 900 -22.71 -2.84 0.19
CA PRO A 900 -22.63 -1.95 1.36
C PRO A 900 -21.49 -2.34 2.31
N PRO A 901 -20.63 -1.40 2.74
CA PRO A 901 -20.85 0.04 2.71
C PRO A 901 -20.19 0.78 1.55
N ASP A 902 -19.77 0.06 0.51
CA ASP A 902 -19.18 0.67 -0.67
C ASP A 902 -20.14 1.68 -1.30
N HIS A 903 -19.54 2.73 -1.87
CA HIS A 903 -20.26 3.78 -2.58
C HIS A 903 -21.35 3.25 -3.54
N GLY A 904 -22.58 3.77 -3.37
CA GLY A 904 -23.75 3.51 -4.20
C GLY A 904 -25.02 4.12 -3.59
N ALA A 905 -26.14 4.05 -4.32
CA ALA A 905 -27.44 4.47 -3.78
C ALA A 905 -27.81 3.62 -2.56
N MET A 906 -28.22 4.29 -1.50
CA MET A 906 -28.77 3.68 -0.28
C MET A 906 -30.30 3.61 -0.40
N PRO A 907 -31.00 2.89 0.48
CA PRO A 907 -32.44 3.06 0.62
C PRO A 907 -32.81 4.52 0.94
N ASP A 908 -33.85 5.06 0.30
CA ASP A 908 -34.26 6.47 0.46
C ASP A 908 -34.51 6.85 1.92
N ALA A 909 -35.13 5.93 2.67
CA ALA A 909 -35.36 6.13 4.09
C ALA A 909 -34.06 6.23 4.92
N ALA A 910 -32.95 5.59 4.48
CA ALA A 910 -31.65 5.75 5.13
C ALA A 910 -31.09 7.17 4.94
N TYR A 911 -31.24 7.78 3.75
CA TYR A 911 -30.85 9.19 3.52
C TYR A 911 -31.65 10.15 4.41
N LEU A 912 -32.93 9.88 4.63
CA LEU A 912 -33.76 10.67 5.53
C LEU A 912 -33.35 10.49 7.00
N LEU A 913 -32.93 9.29 7.43
CA LEU A 913 -32.38 9.06 8.77
C LEU A 913 -31.08 9.83 9.00
N TYR A 914 -30.16 9.83 8.03
CA TYR A 914 -28.95 10.64 8.11
C TYR A 914 -29.28 12.14 8.13
N SER A 915 -30.24 12.58 7.32
CA SER A 915 -30.72 13.98 7.35
C SER A 915 -31.29 14.34 8.72
N LEU A 916 -32.06 13.44 9.34
CA LEU A 916 -32.59 13.61 10.69
C LEU A 916 -31.48 13.63 11.75
N ALA A 917 -30.42 12.84 11.57
CA ALA A 917 -29.24 12.83 12.44
C ALA A 917 -28.53 14.20 12.47
N GLN A 918 -28.52 14.95 11.36
CA GLN A 918 -27.91 16.29 11.30
C GLN A 918 -28.64 17.33 12.16
N ALA A 919 -29.95 17.16 12.37
CA ALA A 919 -30.79 18.12 13.07
C ALA A 919 -30.65 18.10 14.61
N LYS A 920 -30.03 17.04 15.17
CA LYS A 920 -29.76 16.88 16.62
C LYS A 920 -31.01 17.10 17.49
N ASP A 921 -32.13 16.53 17.06
CA ASP A 921 -33.42 16.72 17.71
C ASP A 921 -33.91 15.43 18.39
N ARG A 922 -34.36 15.54 19.63
CA ARG A 922 -34.81 14.42 20.46
C ARG A 922 -36.00 13.65 19.86
N ARG A 923 -36.78 14.26 18.97
CA ARG A 923 -37.86 13.57 18.23
C ARG A 923 -37.34 12.42 17.37
N ALA A 924 -36.06 12.44 16.98
CA ALA A 924 -35.43 11.39 16.21
C ALA A 924 -35.38 10.03 16.94
N ILE A 925 -35.34 10.02 18.28
CA ILE A 925 -35.25 8.79 19.08
C ILE A 925 -36.42 7.84 18.80
N ALA A 926 -37.63 8.38 18.58
CA ALA A 926 -38.81 7.56 18.25
C ALA A 926 -38.65 6.85 16.90
N VAL A 927 -38.04 7.52 15.92
CA VAL A 927 -37.75 6.96 14.60
C VAL A 927 -36.65 5.89 14.70
N TRP A 928 -35.59 6.15 15.45
CA TRP A 928 -34.51 5.18 15.67
C TRP A 928 -35.00 3.92 16.39
N ARG A 929 -35.88 4.08 17.38
CA ARG A 929 -36.52 2.94 18.06
C ARG A 929 -37.28 2.07 17.07
N ARG A 930 -38.09 2.70 16.20
CA ARG A 930 -38.81 1.98 15.15
C ARG A 930 -37.85 1.26 14.19
N ALA A 931 -36.73 1.89 13.83
CA ALA A 931 -35.72 1.26 12.98
C ALA A 931 -35.14 -0.01 13.63
N ALA A 932 -34.77 0.09 14.91
CA ALA A 932 -34.23 -1.04 15.68
C ALA A 932 -35.26 -2.18 15.89
N GLU A 933 -36.55 -1.88 15.99
CA GLU A 933 -37.63 -2.89 16.08
C GLU A 933 -37.81 -3.69 14.79
N LEU A 934 -37.61 -3.03 13.64
CA LEU A 934 -37.74 -3.62 12.31
C LEU A 934 -36.48 -4.38 11.87
N LEU A 935 -35.34 -4.12 12.49
CA LEU A 935 -34.07 -4.72 12.12
C LEU A 935 -33.94 -6.16 12.64
N ARG A 936 -34.00 -7.15 11.73
CA ARG A 936 -33.86 -8.59 12.02
C ARG A 936 -32.92 -9.28 11.01
N PRO A 937 -31.62 -8.96 11.02
CA PRO A 937 -30.73 -9.36 9.94
C PRO A 937 -30.30 -10.82 10.09
N SER A 938 -30.26 -11.53 8.96
CA SER A 938 -29.41 -12.69 8.74
C SER A 938 -28.02 -12.26 8.26
N GLU A 939 -27.09 -13.19 8.17
CA GLU A 939 -25.74 -12.91 7.64
C GLU A 939 -25.78 -12.43 6.17
N ASP A 940 -26.63 -13.04 5.35
CA ASP A 940 -26.73 -12.70 3.93
C ASP A 940 -27.39 -11.33 3.69
N ASP A 941 -28.17 -10.82 4.64
CA ASP A 941 -28.78 -9.49 4.53
C ASP A 941 -27.74 -8.36 4.56
N PHE A 942 -26.57 -8.58 5.16
CA PHE A 942 -25.45 -7.64 5.09
C PHE A 942 -24.75 -7.66 3.73
N LYS A 943 -25.06 -8.63 2.87
CA LYS A 943 -24.54 -8.74 1.50
C LYS A 943 -25.52 -8.20 0.46
N ASP A 944 -26.73 -7.85 0.88
CA ASP A 944 -27.82 -7.43 -0.01
C ASP A 944 -27.73 -5.91 -0.30
N THR A 945 -27.48 -5.58 -1.57
CA THR A 945 -27.36 -4.21 -2.08
C THR A 945 -28.69 -3.46 -2.19
N TRP A 946 -29.81 -4.17 -2.09
CA TRP A 946 -31.16 -3.58 -2.08
C TRP A 946 -31.62 -3.31 -0.65
N LYS A 947 -31.37 -4.22 0.30
CA LYS A 947 -31.73 -4.01 1.70
C LYS A 947 -30.87 -2.93 2.36
N GLY A 948 -29.56 -2.91 2.09
CA GLY A 948 -28.67 -1.85 2.56
C GLY A 948 -28.62 -1.70 4.09
N LEU A 949 -28.75 -2.81 4.85
CA LEU A 949 -28.92 -2.78 6.31
C LEU A 949 -27.78 -2.07 7.06
N PHE A 950 -26.57 -2.08 6.49
CA PHE A 950 -25.43 -1.33 7.03
C PHE A 950 -25.81 0.14 7.28
N TYR A 951 -26.43 0.79 6.30
CA TYR A 951 -26.72 2.23 6.34
C TYR A 951 -27.79 2.59 7.37
N TYR A 952 -28.76 1.70 7.61
CA TYR A 952 -29.75 1.89 8.66
C TYR A 952 -29.12 1.89 10.06
N VAL A 953 -28.23 0.92 10.33
CA VAL A 953 -27.53 0.81 11.61
C VAL A 953 -26.60 2.02 11.81
N ASP A 954 -25.82 2.35 10.79
CA ASP A 954 -24.89 3.48 10.86
C ASP A 954 -25.63 4.81 11.04
N ALA A 955 -26.71 5.08 10.29
CA ALA A 955 -27.49 6.31 10.44
C ALA A 955 -28.08 6.50 11.85
N VAL A 956 -28.57 5.42 12.47
CA VAL A 956 -29.05 5.45 13.87
C VAL A 956 -27.90 5.76 14.82
N CYS A 957 -26.74 5.10 14.66
CA CYS A 957 -25.57 5.34 15.51
C CYS A 957 -25.08 6.78 15.37
N GLN A 958 -24.93 7.28 14.14
CA GLN A 958 -24.52 8.66 13.88
C GLN A 958 -25.49 9.69 14.50
N GLY A 959 -26.79 9.44 14.42
CA GLY A 959 -27.80 10.30 15.05
C GLY A 959 -27.68 10.32 16.57
N ALA A 960 -27.54 9.15 17.19
CA ALA A 960 -27.38 9.03 18.63
C ALA A 960 -26.05 9.65 19.12
N GLU A 961 -24.96 9.48 18.37
CA GLU A 961 -23.66 10.12 18.63
C GLU A 961 -23.77 11.65 18.65
N ARG A 962 -24.38 12.24 17.61
CA ARG A 962 -24.53 13.70 17.48
C ARG A 962 -25.46 14.29 18.54
N LEU A 963 -26.51 13.55 18.93
CA LEU A 963 -27.46 13.98 19.94
C LEU A 963 -26.91 13.82 21.37
N GLY A 964 -26.24 12.71 21.66
CA GLY A 964 -25.68 12.38 22.98
C GLY A 964 -26.71 12.34 24.12
N ASP A 965 -27.91 11.79 23.86
CA ASP A 965 -29.03 11.75 24.80
C ASP A 965 -29.19 10.34 25.42
N PRO A 966 -29.24 10.20 26.75
CA PRO A 966 -29.43 8.91 27.43
C PRO A 966 -30.65 8.10 26.97
N ASP A 967 -31.71 8.76 26.49
CA ASP A 967 -32.92 8.06 26.04
C ASP A 967 -32.74 7.31 24.71
N ALA A 968 -31.60 7.50 24.04
CA ALA A 968 -31.18 6.68 22.91
C ALA A 968 -30.54 5.35 23.34
N VAL A 969 -30.07 5.21 24.59
CA VAL A 969 -29.38 4.00 25.08
C VAL A 969 -30.20 2.72 24.88
N PRO A 970 -31.51 2.66 25.21
CA PRO A 970 -32.30 1.43 25.00
C PRO A 970 -32.36 0.99 23.53
N VAL A 971 -32.34 1.95 22.58
CA VAL A 971 -32.33 1.67 21.13
C VAL A 971 -31.00 1.04 20.73
N LEU A 972 -29.89 1.61 21.19
CA LEU A 972 -28.55 1.12 20.88
C LEU A 972 -28.26 -0.24 21.52
N GLU A 973 -28.74 -0.46 22.75
CA GLU A 973 -28.68 -1.78 23.38
C GLU A 973 -29.48 -2.83 22.61
N GLN A 974 -30.63 -2.46 22.04
CA GLN A 974 -31.42 -3.34 21.20
C GLN A 974 -30.65 -3.72 19.93
N LEU A 975 -30.00 -2.77 19.27
CA LEU A 975 -29.11 -3.08 18.13
C LEU A 975 -27.99 -4.03 18.55
N ARG A 976 -27.34 -3.78 19.70
CA ARG A 976 -26.27 -4.62 20.23
C ARG A 976 -26.73 -6.03 20.63
N ARG A 977 -28.02 -6.26 20.90
CA ARG A 977 -28.55 -7.62 21.18
C ARG A 977 -28.61 -8.49 19.93
N ILE A 978 -28.49 -7.91 18.74
CA ILE A 978 -28.45 -8.66 17.48
C ILE A 978 -27.12 -9.43 17.40
N PRO A 979 -27.12 -10.77 17.24
CA PRO A 979 -25.89 -11.57 17.26
C PRO A 979 -24.82 -11.13 16.25
N TYR A 980 -25.24 -10.68 15.07
CA TYR A 980 -24.34 -10.21 14.01
C TYR A 980 -23.75 -8.80 14.25
N LEU A 981 -24.18 -8.10 15.31
CA LEU A 981 -23.71 -6.75 15.68
C LEU A 981 -23.05 -6.75 17.06
N ARG A 982 -22.59 -7.92 17.53
CA ARG A 982 -22.03 -8.12 18.86
C ARG A 982 -20.87 -9.10 18.84
N ASP A 983 -19.80 -8.77 19.54
CA ASP A 983 -18.61 -9.62 19.70
C ASP A 983 -17.96 -9.99 18.35
N GLN A 984 -17.81 -8.99 17.46
CA GLN A 984 -17.30 -9.12 16.08
C GLN A 984 -15.78 -8.84 15.95
N GLN A 985 -15.10 -8.65 17.08
CA GLN A 985 -13.66 -8.43 17.15
C GLN A 985 -12.87 -9.70 16.79
N SER A 986 -11.62 -9.52 16.35
CA SER A 986 -10.70 -10.62 16.06
C SER A 986 -9.38 -10.42 16.81
N GLY A 987 -9.04 -11.35 17.72
CA GLY A 987 -7.86 -11.23 18.59
C GLY A 987 -6.60 -11.94 18.08
N GLU A 988 -6.72 -12.82 17.08
CA GLU A 988 -5.60 -13.62 16.56
C GLU A 988 -5.77 -13.92 15.05
N GLY A 989 -4.66 -14.29 14.40
CA GLY A 989 -4.65 -14.67 12.98
C GLY A 989 -4.70 -13.48 12.01
N TYR A 990 -4.96 -13.77 10.73
CA TYR A 990 -5.00 -12.76 9.67
C TYR A 990 -6.40 -12.27 9.27
N GLN A 991 -7.43 -13.01 9.66
CA GLN A 991 -8.84 -12.80 9.37
C GLN A 991 -9.19 -12.53 7.88
N PRO A 992 -9.43 -13.60 7.08
CA PRO A 992 -9.73 -13.47 5.65
C PRO A 992 -11.20 -13.09 5.36
N ASP A 993 -12.13 -13.34 6.30
CA ASP A 993 -13.55 -12.96 6.15
C ASP A 993 -13.74 -11.46 6.39
N TYR A 994 -13.97 -10.74 5.29
CA TYR A 994 -14.16 -9.30 5.24
C TYR A 994 -15.57 -8.86 5.67
N PHE A 995 -16.56 -9.76 5.69
CA PHE A 995 -17.88 -9.43 6.24
C PHE A 995 -17.83 -9.31 7.76
N LEU A 996 -16.94 -10.06 8.44
CA LEU A 996 -16.66 -9.82 9.85
C LEU A 996 -16.11 -8.40 10.09
N GLU A 997 -15.27 -7.87 9.18
CA GLU A 997 -14.79 -6.48 9.27
C GLU A 997 -15.92 -5.47 9.14
N ARG A 998 -16.83 -5.64 8.16
CA ARG A 998 -18.00 -4.76 8.00
C ARG A 998 -18.91 -4.78 9.24
N ARG A 999 -19.16 -5.95 9.82
CA ARG A 999 -19.94 -6.08 11.07
C ARG A 999 -19.22 -5.48 12.28
N ALA A 1000 -17.91 -5.62 12.35
CA ALA A 1000 -17.09 -5.00 13.39
C ALA A 1000 -17.13 -3.46 13.35
N MET A 1001 -17.17 -2.86 12.15
CA MET A 1001 -17.36 -1.41 12.00
C MET A 1001 -18.70 -0.96 12.58
N LEU A 1002 -19.79 -1.71 12.36
CA LEU A 1002 -21.10 -1.42 12.93
C LEU A 1002 -21.11 -1.60 14.46
N GLU A 1003 -20.47 -2.64 15.00
CA GLU A 1003 -20.36 -2.80 16.46
C GLU A 1003 -19.58 -1.64 17.10
N LEU A 1004 -18.49 -1.18 16.47
CA LEU A 1004 -17.76 0.01 16.93
C LEU A 1004 -18.60 1.28 16.87
N ALA A 1005 -19.41 1.45 15.82
CA ALA A 1005 -20.36 2.57 15.73
C ALA A 1005 -21.39 2.52 16.87
N ILE A 1006 -21.96 1.34 17.18
CA ILE A 1006 -22.88 1.15 18.32
C ILE A 1006 -22.17 1.46 19.65
N GLY A 1007 -20.95 0.95 19.84
CA GLY A 1007 -20.16 1.17 21.06
C GLY A 1007 -19.85 2.66 21.28
N ARG A 1008 -19.46 3.37 20.22
CA ARG A 1008 -19.23 4.81 20.25
C ARG A 1008 -20.51 5.58 20.56
N ALA A 1009 -21.63 5.25 19.92
CA ALA A 1009 -22.93 5.87 20.17
C ALA A 1009 -23.38 5.69 21.63
N LEU A 1010 -23.25 4.47 22.18
CA LEU A 1010 -23.55 4.17 23.58
C LEU A 1010 -22.71 5.03 24.52
N ALA A 1011 -21.40 5.12 24.27
CA ALA A 1011 -20.49 5.91 25.09
C ALA A 1011 -20.80 7.42 25.03
N CYS A 1012 -21.17 7.95 23.86
CA CYS A 1012 -21.62 9.34 23.70
C CYS A 1012 -22.89 9.63 24.51
N CYS A 1013 -23.80 8.66 24.59
CA CYS A 1013 -25.04 8.71 25.37
C CYS A 1013 -24.86 8.36 26.86
N GLY A 1014 -23.61 8.17 27.32
CA GLY A 1014 -23.27 7.96 28.73
C GLY A 1014 -23.36 6.52 29.22
N SER A 1015 -23.53 5.53 28.35
CA SER A 1015 -23.55 4.11 28.72
C SER A 1015 -22.13 3.56 28.93
N PRO A 1016 -21.82 2.92 30.08
CA PRO A 1016 -20.57 2.21 30.30
C PRO A 1016 -20.32 1.08 29.29
N GLU A 1017 -21.38 0.40 28.83
CA GLU A 1017 -21.27 -0.68 27.85
C GLU A 1017 -20.61 -0.21 26.55
N GLY A 1018 -20.81 1.05 26.17
CA GLY A 1018 -20.15 1.64 25.00
C GLY A 1018 -18.63 1.70 25.15
N TYR A 1019 -18.14 2.13 26.32
CA TYR A 1019 -16.71 2.13 26.63
C TYR A 1019 -16.15 0.71 26.67
N GLU A 1020 -16.89 -0.26 27.22
CA GLU A 1020 -16.48 -1.66 27.23
C GLU A 1020 -16.29 -2.22 25.81
N VAL A 1021 -17.17 -1.87 24.86
CA VAL A 1021 -16.99 -2.24 23.44
C VAL A 1021 -15.67 -1.68 22.91
N LEU A 1022 -15.45 -0.38 23.05
CA LEU A 1022 -14.23 0.27 22.55
C LEU A 1022 -12.97 -0.33 23.18
N ILE A 1023 -12.99 -0.63 24.49
CA ILE A 1023 -11.85 -1.24 25.20
C ILE A 1023 -11.52 -2.62 24.62
N ARG A 1024 -12.51 -3.46 24.32
CA ARG A 1024 -12.24 -4.79 23.78
C ARG A 1024 -11.59 -4.74 22.39
N TYR A 1025 -11.93 -3.75 21.56
CA TYR A 1025 -11.32 -3.55 20.24
C TYR A 1025 -9.87 -3.06 20.30
N LEU A 1026 -9.34 -2.65 21.46
CA LEU A 1026 -7.92 -2.34 21.60
C LEU A 1026 -7.02 -3.55 21.32
N SER A 1027 -7.54 -4.78 21.46
CA SER A 1027 -6.83 -6.02 21.14
C SER A 1027 -7.11 -6.57 19.74
N ASP A 1028 -7.86 -5.84 18.90
CA ASP A 1028 -8.18 -6.33 17.55
C ASP A 1028 -6.93 -6.35 16.65
N VAL A 1029 -6.73 -7.45 15.91
CA VAL A 1029 -5.59 -7.62 14.98
C VAL A 1029 -5.67 -6.70 13.77
N ARG A 1030 -6.86 -6.19 13.44
CA ARG A 1030 -7.06 -5.20 12.37
C ARG A 1030 -6.72 -3.82 12.92
N SER A 1031 -5.52 -3.33 12.57
CA SER A 1031 -4.91 -2.12 13.16
C SER A 1031 -5.85 -0.92 13.17
N LEU A 1032 -6.57 -0.68 12.07
CA LEU A 1032 -7.43 0.49 11.93
C LEU A 1032 -8.66 0.47 12.85
N LEU A 1033 -9.30 -0.69 13.04
CA LEU A 1033 -10.41 -0.81 14.01
C LEU A 1033 -9.93 -0.57 15.44
N SER A 1034 -8.74 -1.05 15.75
CA SER A 1034 -8.12 -0.84 17.06
C SER A 1034 -7.71 0.61 17.31
N LYS A 1035 -7.14 1.28 16.29
CA LYS A 1035 -6.81 2.71 16.32
C LYS A 1035 -8.05 3.58 16.44
N GLN A 1036 -9.12 3.25 15.71
CA GLN A 1036 -10.44 3.87 15.85
C GLN A 1036 -10.92 3.82 17.31
N ALA A 1037 -10.88 2.62 17.91
CA ALA A 1037 -11.31 2.44 19.29
C ALA A 1037 -10.49 3.28 20.29
N LEU A 1038 -9.16 3.29 20.15
CA LEU A 1038 -8.26 4.11 20.98
C LEU A 1038 -8.54 5.61 20.81
N GLN A 1039 -8.70 6.08 19.57
CA GLN A 1039 -8.97 7.48 19.26
C GLN A 1039 -10.27 7.94 19.95
N HIS A 1040 -11.33 7.12 19.88
CA HIS A 1040 -12.59 7.44 20.53
C HIS A 1040 -12.52 7.35 22.05
N LEU A 1041 -11.82 6.36 22.62
CA LEU A 1041 -11.60 6.30 24.07
C LEU A 1041 -10.92 7.56 24.58
N ARG A 1042 -9.84 8.01 23.94
CA ARG A 1042 -9.13 9.25 24.29
C ARG A 1042 -10.03 10.49 24.16
N ARG A 1043 -10.80 10.59 23.06
CA ARG A 1043 -11.71 11.72 22.81
C ARG A 1043 -12.86 11.79 23.84
N LEU A 1044 -13.49 10.65 24.14
CA LEU A 1044 -14.66 10.56 25.02
C LEU A 1044 -14.27 10.68 26.50
N SER A 1045 -13.16 10.10 26.91
CA SER A 1045 -12.65 10.23 28.27
C SER A 1045 -11.99 11.59 28.53
N GLY A 1046 -11.28 12.14 27.54
CA GLY A 1046 -10.32 13.23 27.73
C GLY A 1046 -8.95 12.77 28.26
N GLU A 1047 -8.75 11.46 28.39
CA GLU A 1047 -7.50 10.87 28.89
C GLU A 1047 -6.55 10.51 27.74
N CYS A 1048 -5.25 10.53 28.02
CA CYS A 1048 -4.20 10.10 27.08
C CYS A 1048 -3.53 8.80 27.56
N LEU A 1049 -4.33 7.77 27.83
CA LEU A 1049 -3.83 6.46 28.27
C LEU A 1049 -3.23 5.65 27.10
N PRO A 1050 -2.30 4.72 27.39
CA PRO A 1050 -1.74 3.81 26.38
C PRO A 1050 -2.81 2.86 25.84
N LYS A 1051 -2.53 2.22 24.70
CA LYS A 1051 -3.42 1.23 24.06
C LYS A 1051 -3.39 -0.12 24.80
N GLU A 1052 -3.74 -0.12 26.08
CA GLU A 1052 -3.76 -1.30 26.95
C GLU A 1052 -5.17 -1.53 27.53
N PRO A 1053 -5.87 -2.63 27.18
CA PRO A 1053 -7.23 -2.89 27.62
C PRO A 1053 -7.41 -2.84 29.14
N ASP A 1054 -6.44 -3.36 29.91
CA ASP A 1054 -6.51 -3.43 31.37
C ASP A 1054 -6.46 -2.04 32.01
N VAL A 1055 -5.62 -1.14 31.47
CA VAL A 1055 -5.50 0.25 31.93
C VAL A 1055 -6.81 1.00 31.71
N TRP A 1056 -7.42 0.84 30.53
CA TRP A 1056 -8.71 1.45 30.24
C TRP A 1056 -9.86 0.84 31.04
N THR A 1057 -9.82 -0.47 31.31
CA THR A 1057 -10.81 -1.15 32.15
C THR A 1057 -10.75 -0.63 33.58
N ALA A 1058 -9.54 -0.46 34.14
CA ALA A 1058 -9.34 0.13 35.46
C ALA A 1058 -9.85 1.57 35.52
N TRP A 1059 -9.54 2.38 34.51
CA TRP A 1059 -10.08 3.73 34.38
C TRP A 1059 -11.61 3.74 34.33
N LEU A 1060 -12.23 2.89 33.49
CA LEU A 1060 -13.68 2.84 33.34
C LEU A 1060 -14.37 2.46 34.65
N ASN A 1061 -13.82 1.48 35.39
CA ASN A 1061 -14.35 1.08 36.69
C ASN A 1061 -14.33 2.23 37.70
N ALA A 1062 -13.26 3.03 37.71
CA ALA A 1062 -13.17 4.21 38.56
C ALA A 1062 -14.12 5.35 38.10
N ALA A 1063 -14.26 5.52 36.78
CA ALA A 1063 -15.02 6.61 36.18
C ALA A 1063 -16.52 6.31 36.02
N ARG A 1064 -16.98 5.07 36.27
CA ARG A 1064 -18.33 4.57 35.94
C ARG A 1064 -19.48 5.44 36.44
N SER A 1065 -19.36 5.99 37.66
CA SER A 1065 -20.37 6.87 38.27
C SER A 1065 -20.27 8.34 37.84
N THR A 1066 -19.22 8.69 37.10
CA THR A 1066 -18.85 10.05 36.70
C THR A 1066 -18.77 10.24 35.19
N LEU A 1067 -19.14 9.22 34.39
CA LEU A 1067 -19.18 9.31 32.94
C LEU A 1067 -20.11 10.46 32.51
N ARG A 1068 -19.60 11.32 31.63
CA ARG A 1068 -20.33 12.48 31.12
C ARG A 1068 -20.83 12.19 29.71
N LEU A 1069 -21.98 12.75 29.39
CA LEU A 1069 -22.47 12.83 28.01
C LEU A 1069 -21.48 13.64 27.19
N ARG A 1070 -21.01 13.06 26.09
CA ARG A 1070 -20.13 13.73 25.14
C ARG A 1070 -20.68 13.50 23.73
N PRO A 1071 -21.61 14.35 23.28
CA PRO A 1071 -22.06 14.33 21.90
C PRO A 1071 -20.87 14.47 20.95
N PHE A 1072 -20.90 13.74 19.85
CA PHE A 1072 -19.84 13.71 18.86
C PHE A 1072 -20.37 14.23 17.53
N ASP A 1073 -20.04 15.49 17.23
CA ASP A 1073 -20.56 16.25 16.10
C ASP A 1073 -19.42 16.72 15.19
N VAL A 1074 -18.81 15.77 14.50
CA VAL A 1074 -17.85 16.08 13.44
C VAL A 1074 -18.62 16.23 12.14
N ARG A 1075 -18.56 17.43 11.55
CA ARG A 1075 -19.07 17.71 10.20
C ARG A 1075 -17.93 17.57 9.20
N LEU A 1076 -17.98 16.53 8.39
CA LEU A 1076 -16.96 16.26 7.39
C LEU A 1076 -17.34 16.93 6.08
N ASP A 1077 -16.34 17.55 5.45
CA ASP A 1077 -16.47 18.10 4.10
C ASP A 1077 -17.48 19.23 3.91
N ILE A 1078 -17.99 19.88 4.96
CA ILE A 1078 -18.93 21.01 4.83
C ILE A 1078 -18.20 22.37 4.74
N GLU A 1079 -18.68 23.24 3.85
CA GLU A 1079 -18.36 24.67 3.81
C GLU A 1079 -19.60 25.49 4.18
N THR A 1080 -19.44 26.60 4.90
CA THR A 1080 -20.55 27.47 5.32
C THR A 1080 -20.35 28.94 4.94
N ALA A 1081 -19.25 29.25 4.25
CA ALA A 1081 -18.93 30.57 3.74
C ALA A 1081 -18.56 30.52 2.25
N SER A 1082 -19.38 29.84 1.43
CA SER A 1082 -19.11 29.63 0.00
C SER A 1082 -18.90 30.93 -0.79
N GLU A 1083 -19.49 32.04 -0.33
CA GLU A 1083 -19.36 33.37 -0.96
C GLU A 1083 -17.98 34.02 -0.77
N THR A 1084 -17.07 33.36 -0.04
CA THR A 1084 -15.67 33.76 0.06
C THR A 1084 -14.76 32.97 -0.88
N LEU A 1085 -15.26 31.87 -1.46
CA LEU A 1085 -14.49 31.00 -2.33
C LEU A 1085 -14.36 31.60 -3.73
N LEU A 1086 -13.17 31.49 -4.33
CA LEU A 1086 -12.93 31.87 -5.71
C LEU A 1086 -13.59 30.84 -6.65
N ARG A 1087 -14.58 31.27 -7.43
CA ARG A 1087 -15.43 30.34 -8.20
C ARG A 1087 -15.63 30.72 -9.66
N GLN A 1088 -15.38 31.98 -10.02
CA GLN A 1088 -15.55 32.46 -11.40
C GLN A 1088 -14.43 33.41 -11.80
N VAL A 1089 -14.26 33.60 -13.12
CA VAL A 1089 -13.35 34.61 -13.66
C VAL A 1089 -14.03 35.98 -13.57
N CYS A 1090 -13.35 36.98 -13.03
CA CYS A 1090 -13.86 38.35 -12.98
C CYS A 1090 -14.18 38.85 -14.40
N GLU A 1091 -15.37 39.43 -14.60
CA GLU A 1091 -15.61 40.26 -15.77
C GLU A 1091 -14.62 41.44 -15.75
N LYS A 1092 -13.91 41.67 -16.86
CA LYS A 1092 -13.10 42.88 -17.01
C LYS A 1092 -14.07 44.07 -16.98
N LYS A 1093 -14.01 44.85 -15.90
CA LYS A 1093 -14.69 46.15 -15.82
C LYS A 1093 -14.21 47.11 -16.88
#